data_AF-A0A0C3G8X3-F1
#
_entry.id   AF-A0A0C3G8X3-F1
#
_cell.length_a   1.000
_cell.length_b   1.000
_cell.length_c   1.000
_cell.angle_alpha   90.00
_cell.angle_beta   90.00
_cell.angle_gamma   90.00
#
_symmetry.space_group_name_H-M   'P 1'
#
loop_
_entity.id
_entity.type
_entity.pdbx_description
1 polymer ?
#
loop_
_entity_poly.entity_id
_entity_poly.type
_entity_poly.pdbx_seq_one_letter_code
_entity_poly.pdbx_strand_id
1 'polypeptide(L)'
;MDIGLDHLLNLQSSQPNEDVVLSLVDKKGNQCPARLSVRVTQDSTSGVAGGAVEQAQTSAQMLSRPLVNTSDALTNVSNTLSNQQNIVTSFDALMKKVKVLVKVGDEVAKIHPYVNFAWQVLSAGMKMVQAQQARDQRILDLVVTMDTTYSFVVSADELKNQPVLQDIIKEILKQTIECGYFIREYTRRSFGERAVVHPFAEVDHQIAAFCTAFADLRKDFDSRLTLNTALFLSQAMTKIDAIRRDQLLSHLKPVDMNEYNRNGCLPDTRLDVTKVIIDWIADESSDRKHVLWLYGLAGSGKSTLSTTIARMMRDLQRLGGFFFFDRDIPERGAAKLVTMLSYQLANFDGRIGVEISRIVESIPNIAEMPLEFQFATLLSGNALRSVEWTRGSIIIVVDAIDESGSEADRKILMQALSKGLSGLPLFIRIMVVSRQEPDIQRALGSHSHVRPYLLDFDSAETTGDILQFVRHRLEEIRVKGGFLGTDWPGDDKINALADRASGLFIWASTACLYIESYDPDKRLCELIDQRSESNSSGPFAQLDSLYKTGLQSGGLWNDPSFSSDCCSILGAILCARIPLSYSVIDALLVLPQHRPSRKSISRLTCVLRISETEGIRILHPSFHDYLSKRCSGEQWTIDLELHNKELALRCINLLDKELRENICDMTLPYLIQKKPLPEAISYACRFWIEHTCQISDATDDMIDQIYNFLVNHLIHWMEVLAILKCHDHIIRSIQNLTEWLRKLSRNDTNLQQLAYDGHRFAQYFANTIKEHPLLLYTTALPFTPANTIIHKKFCHNHWLKVVCGVKTWPRQFLQFQGHNDVVCSVAFSPDGSKIVSGSHDKTIRVWDARTGVEMLPPLEGHNSYIFSVAFSLDGSKIISGSYDKTIRVWDAKTGVEMLPPLQGHDSYIFSVAFSPDGSKIVSGSGDKTIQVWDASTGVKMLPPLEGHDGRIYSVAFSPDGSNIVSGSEDRTIRVWDASTGVEMLPPLQGHDSDICSVAFSPDGSKIVSGSGDKTIRVWDASTGVGMFPPLQGHDGYISSVAFSPDGSKIISGSGDKTIQVWDASTGIEMLPPLQGHDSSIFSIAFSPDGSKIVSGSGDRTIRVWDASMGVEVPHAQTVIDGSALNGPFISLKKGWFTNINTGRCLGRLPVGASFHCLQVCGSTLVGWTSAYQLVIICFLTQ
;
A
#
# COMPACT_ATOMS: atom_id res chain seq x y z
N MET A 1 -21.40 -12.69 -33.48
CA MET A 1 -22.85 -12.93 -33.33
C MET A 1 -23.50 -11.58 -33.39
N ASP A 2 -24.48 -11.38 -34.26
CA ASP A 2 -25.25 -10.12 -34.30
C ASP A 2 -26.58 -10.40 -33.61
N ILE A 3 -26.88 -9.66 -32.54
CA ILE A 3 -28.18 -9.69 -31.88
C ILE A 3 -29.05 -8.71 -32.65
N GLY A 4 -30.03 -9.21 -33.40
CA GLY A 4 -31.01 -8.37 -34.08
C GLY A 4 -31.80 -7.54 -33.07
N LEU A 5 -31.69 -6.21 -33.18
CA LEU A 5 -32.36 -5.24 -32.30
C LEU A 5 -33.90 -5.44 -32.25
N ASP A 6 -34.48 -6.05 -33.28
CA ASP A 6 -35.92 -6.25 -33.42
C ASP A 6 -36.51 -7.21 -32.38
N HIS A 7 -35.71 -8.08 -31.75
CA HIS A 7 -36.18 -8.96 -30.67
C HIS A 7 -36.20 -8.29 -29.28
N LEU A 8 -35.43 -7.21 -29.07
CA LEU A 8 -35.44 -6.47 -27.81
C LEU A 8 -36.67 -5.56 -27.66
N LEU A 9 -37.30 -5.15 -28.77
CA LEU A 9 -38.44 -4.25 -28.75
C LEU A 9 -39.79 -4.93 -28.40
N ASN A 10 -39.88 -6.25 -28.45
CA ASN A 10 -41.09 -6.99 -28.08
C ASN A 10 -41.16 -7.40 -26.59
N LEU A 11 -40.22 -6.96 -25.75
CA LEU A 11 -40.18 -7.28 -24.31
C LEU A 11 -40.98 -6.34 -23.41
N GLN A 12 -41.87 -5.51 -23.96
CA GLN A 12 -42.73 -4.61 -23.17
C GLN A 12 -44.02 -5.25 -22.63
N SER A 13 -44.23 -6.57 -22.77
CA SER A 13 -45.51 -7.21 -22.38
C SER A 13 -45.43 -8.42 -21.44
N SER A 14 -44.37 -8.62 -20.65
CA SER A 14 -44.33 -9.68 -19.63
C SER A 14 -44.14 -9.15 -18.20
N GLN A 15 -44.77 -9.81 -17.24
CA GLN A 15 -44.79 -9.45 -15.82
C GLN A 15 -43.41 -9.63 -15.16
N PRO A 16 -43.09 -8.87 -14.09
CA PRO A 16 -41.80 -8.99 -13.40
C PRO A 16 -41.60 -10.40 -12.82
N ASN A 17 -40.37 -10.94 -12.94
CA ASN A 17 -39.86 -12.25 -12.49
C ASN A 17 -40.04 -13.51 -13.39
N GLU A 18 -40.38 -13.39 -14.68
CA GLU A 18 -40.24 -14.52 -15.63
C GLU A 18 -38.87 -14.55 -16.32
N ASP A 19 -38.28 -15.74 -16.45
CA ASP A 19 -37.02 -15.95 -17.17
C ASP A 19 -37.28 -16.02 -18.69
N VAL A 20 -36.76 -15.05 -19.44
CA VAL A 20 -36.86 -15.06 -20.92
C VAL A 20 -35.64 -15.77 -21.50
N VAL A 21 -35.89 -16.87 -22.21
CA VAL A 21 -34.85 -17.71 -22.81
C VAL A 21 -34.68 -17.34 -24.28
N LEU A 22 -33.54 -16.73 -24.62
CA LEU A 22 -33.18 -16.38 -25.99
C LEU A 22 -32.34 -17.51 -26.61
N SER A 23 -32.74 -17.93 -27.82
CA SER A 23 -32.01 -18.91 -28.61
C SER A 23 -31.08 -18.20 -29.59
N LEU A 24 -29.78 -18.54 -29.55
CA LEU A 24 -28.77 -17.93 -30.40
C LEU A 24 -28.64 -18.71 -31.70
N VAL A 25 -28.48 -17.98 -32.81
CA VAL A 25 -28.28 -18.53 -34.15
C VAL A 25 -26.96 -17.98 -34.69
N ASP A 26 -26.15 -18.83 -35.32
CA ASP A 26 -24.88 -18.38 -35.92
C ASP A 26 -25.11 -17.56 -37.21
N LYS A 27 -24.04 -16.96 -37.76
CA LYS A 27 -24.11 -16.13 -38.99
C LYS A 27 -24.60 -16.89 -40.24
N LYS A 28 -24.75 -18.22 -40.19
CA LYS A 28 -25.26 -19.07 -41.27
C LYS A 28 -26.67 -19.61 -41.00
N GLY A 29 -27.33 -19.21 -39.91
CA GLY A 29 -28.70 -19.60 -39.60
C GLY A 29 -28.82 -20.90 -38.79
N ASN A 30 -27.72 -21.46 -38.28
CA ASN A 30 -27.76 -22.69 -37.49
C ASN A 30 -27.99 -22.39 -36.00
N GLN A 31 -28.95 -23.08 -35.37
CA GLN A 31 -29.24 -22.94 -33.95
C GLN A 31 -28.07 -23.44 -33.09
N CYS A 32 -27.61 -22.58 -32.18
CA CYS A 32 -26.55 -22.88 -31.23
C CYS A 32 -27.18 -23.52 -29.96
N PRO A 33 -26.60 -24.58 -29.38
CA PRO A 33 -27.17 -25.26 -28.21
C PRO A 33 -27.13 -24.45 -26.90
N ALA A 34 -26.38 -23.33 -26.88
CA ALA A 34 -26.31 -22.43 -25.73
C ALA A 34 -27.56 -21.55 -25.66
N ARG A 35 -28.26 -21.59 -24.51
CA ARG A 35 -29.44 -20.77 -24.21
C ARG A 35 -29.07 -19.65 -23.25
N LEU A 36 -29.42 -18.42 -23.59
CA LEU A 36 -29.18 -17.26 -22.72
C LEU A 36 -30.49 -16.91 -21.99
N SER A 37 -30.52 -17.02 -20.67
CA SER A 37 -31.68 -16.61 -19.85
C SER A 37 -31.40 -15.25 -19.22
N VAL A 38 -32.28 -14.27 -19.46
CA VAL A 38 -32.17 -12.92 -18.89
C VAL A 38 -33.32 -12.70 -17.91
N ARG A 39 -33.00 -12.30 -16.67
CA ARG A 39 -33.95 -11.94 -15.62
C ARG A 39 -33.79 -10.46 -15.27
N VAL A 40 -34.87 -9.70 -15.31
CA VAL A 40 -34.89 -8.29 -14.87
C VAL A 40 -35.43 -8.24 -13.45
N THR A 41 -34.58 -7.84 -12.49
CA THR A 41 -34.96 -7.66 -11.07
C THR A 41 -34.98 -6.18 -10.73
N GLN A 42 -36.08 -5.70 -10.12
CA GLN A 42 -36.10 -4.41 -9.44
C GLN A 42 -35.66 -4.62 -8.00
N ASP A 43 -34.56 -3.99 -7.58
CA ASP A 43 -34.41 -3.66 -6.17
C ASP A 43 -33.53 -2.42 -5.94
N SER A 44 -33.64 -1.94 -4.70
CA SER A 44 -33.67 -0.56 -4.28
C SER A 44 -32.36 -0.05 -3.62
N THR A 45 -32.12 1.26 -3.76
CA THR A 45 -31.21 2.15 -3.00
C THR A 45 -29.68 2.11 -3.20
N SER A 46 -29.16 3.35 -3.39
CA SER A 46 -27.78 3.86 -3.30
C SER A 46 -26.84 3.70 -4.52
N GLY A 47 -26.63 4.82 -5.24
CA GLY A 47 -25.59 4.96 -6.25
C GLY A 47 -25.60 6.32 -6.94
N VAL A 48 -24.67 7.21 -6.58
CA VAL A 48 -24.16 8.25 -7.49
C VAL A 48 -22.66 8.38 -7.26
N ALA A 49 -21.86 7.84 -8.19
CA ALA A 49 -20.65 8.48 -8.75
C ALA A 49 -19.92 7.45 -9.61
N GLY A 50 -20.02 7.60 -10.93
CA GLY A 50 -19.26 6.79 -11.88
C GLY A 50 -19.17 7.37 -13.31
N GLY A 51 -19.98 8.38 -13.65
CA GLY A 51 -20.02 8.94 -15.01
C GLY A 51 -19.49 10.36 -15.20
N ALA A 52 -19.06 11.05 -14.14
CA ALA A 52 -18.80 12.51 -14.21
C ALA A 52 -17.31 12.90 -14.36
N VAL A 53 -16.38 11.94 -14.45
CA VAL A 53 -14.94 12.24 -14.50
C VAL A 53 -14.40 12.40 -15.92
N GLU A 54 -15.02 11.78 -16.93
CA GLU A 54 -14.55 11.88 -18.33
C GLU A 54 -14.99 13.14 -19.09
N GLN A 55 -16.06 13.83 -18.65
CA GLN A 55 -16.53 15.07 -19.31
C GLN A 55 -15.92 16.36 -18.73
N ALA A 56 -15.33 16.30 -17.54
CA ALA A 56 -14.68 17.46 -16.92
C ALA A 56 -13.26 17.72 -17.46
N GLN A 57 -12.53 16.65 -17.81
CA GLN A 57 -11.17 16.78 -18.37
C GLN A 57 -11.15 17.32 -19.81
N THR A 58 -12.20 17.09 -20.59
CA THR A 58 -12.33 17.64 -21.96
C THR A 58 -12.62 19.14 -21.97
N SER A 59 -13.17 19.68 -20.89
CA SER A 59 -13.55 21.10 -20.79
C SER A 59 -12.41 22.01 -20.28
N ALA A 60 -11.43 21.46 -19.56
CA ALA A 60 -10.29 22.22 -19.04
C ALA A 60 -9.21 22.52 -20.10
N GLN A 61 -9.13 21.73 -21.18
CA GLN A 61 -8.17 21.97 -22.27
C GLN A 61 -8.60 23.07 -23.25
N MET A 62 -9.84 23.57 -23.17
CA MET A 62 -10.33 24.67 -24.02
C MET A 62 -9.98 26.08 -23.50
N LEU A 63 -9.48 26.22 -22.26
CA LEU A 63 -9.30 27.52 -21.60
C LEU A 63 -7.84 28.02 -21.54
N SER A 64 -6.98 27.55 -22.44
CA SER A 64 -5.60 28.06 -22.55
C SER A 64 -5.26 28.47 -23.99
N ARG A 65 -5.77 29.63 -24.43
CA ARG A 65 -5.17 30.45 -25.49
C ARG A 65 -5.66 31.91 -25.42
N PRO A 66 -4.85 32.90 -25.86
CA PRO A 66 -5.06 34.31 -25.52
C PRO A 66 -6.15 34.98 -26.36
N LEU A 67 -6.83 35.94 -25.74
CA LEU A 67 -7.75 36.90 -26.35
C LEU A 67 -7.10 37.61 -27.55
N VAL A 68 -7.58 37.32 -28.77
CA VAL A 68 -7.31 38.12 -29.98
C VAL A 68 -8.60 38.26 -30.81
N ASN A 69 -8.98 39.51 -31.03
CA ASN A 69 -9.82 40.10 -32.09
C ASN A 69 -11.26 39.60 -32.30
N THR A 70 -12.19 40.21 -31.58
CA THR A 70 -13.59 40.35 -31.98
C THR A 70 -13.78 41.54 -32.93
N SER A 71 -13.64 41.34 -34.24
CA SER A 71 -14.12 42.31 -35.24
C SER A 71 -14.72 41.70 -36.52
N ASP A 72 -14.54 40.40 -36.79
CA ASP A 72 -14.83 39.86 -38.13
C ASP A 72 -16.10 39.00 -38.23
N ALA A 73 -16.91 38.89 -37.17
CA ALA A 73 -18.12 38.06 -37.16
C ALA A 73 -19.45 38.84 -37.33
N LEU A 74 -19.42 40.17 -37.47
CA LEU A 74 -20.63 41.00 -37.54
C LEU A 74 -21.07 41.42 -38.95
N THR A 75 -20.40 40.96 -40.01
CA THR A 75 -20.70 41.36 -41.40
C THR A 75 -21.46 40.33 -42.24
N ASN A 76 -21.69 39.09 -41.75
CA ASN A 76 -22.32 38.03 -42.55
C ASN A 76 -23.73 37.57 -42.15
N VAL A 77 -24.37 38.22 -41.18
CA VAL A 77 -25.77 37.88 -40.80
C VAL A 77 -26.80 38.83 -41.42
N SER A 78 -26.36 39.93 -42.07
CA SER A 78 -27.28 40.95 -42.58
C SER A 78 -27.86 40.71 -43.98
N ASN A 79 -27.60 39.58 -44.66
CA ASN A 79 -27.96 39.42 -46.09
C ASN A 79 -28.69 38.12 -46.49
N THR A 80 -29.40 37.46 -45.58
CA THR A 80 -30.25 36.32 -46.00
C THR A 80 -31.50 36.21 -45.14
N LEU A 81 -32.56 36.90 -45.54
CA LEU A 81 -33.92 36.34 -45.71
C LEU A 81 -34.92 37.46 -46.05
N SER A 82 -34.88 37.90 -47.29
CA SER A 82 -36.09 38.25 -48.04
C SER A 82 -36.54 37.00 -48.80
N ASN A 83 -37.62 36.35 -48.36
CA ASN A 83 -38.66 35.82 -49.26
C ASN A 83 -39.83 35.26 -48.46
N GLN A 84 -40.92 36.02 -48.49
CA GLN A 84 -42.26 35.66 -48.06
C GLN A 84 -42.88 34.69 -49.08
N GLN A 85 -43.27 33.46 -48.68
CA GLN A 85 -44.42 32.74 -49.29
C GLN A 85 -44.82 31.36 -48.70
N ASN A 86 -44.36 30.94 -47.50
CA ASN A 86 -44.77 29.64 -46.91
C ASN A 86 -45.55 29.73 -45.57
N ILE A 87 -46.18 30.88 -45.27
CA ILE A 87 -46.80 31.11 -43.95
C ILE A 87 -48.23 30.52 -43.85
N VAL A 88 -48.95 30.31 -44.96
CA VAL A 88 -50.40 29.98 -44.90
C VAL A 88 -50.69 28.49 -44.62
N THR A 89 -49.82 27.56 -45.03
CA THR A 89 -50.00 26.12 -44.73
C THR A 89 -49.49 25.70 -43.36
N SER A 90 -48.60 26.47 -42.74
CA SER A 90 -48.10 26.24 -41.38
C SER A 90 -49.07 26.73 -40.30
N PHE A 91 -49.91 27.72 -40.64
CA PHE A 91 -50.87 28.34 -39.72
C PHE A 91 -52.01 27.40 -39.30
N ASP A 92 -52.46 26.52 -40.19
CA ASP A 92 -53.55 25.56 -39.93
C ASP A 92 -53.07 24.36 -39.08
N ALA A 93 -51.78 24.00 -39.18
CA ALA A 93 -51.13 23.01 -38.33
C ALA A 93 -50.83 23.56 -36.92
N LEU A 94 -50.53 24.85 -36.80
CA LEU A 94 -50.33 25.55 -35.54
C LEU A 94 -51.65 25.66 -34.74
N MET A 95 -52.76 25.99 -35.41
CA MET A 95 -54.08 26.12 -34.78
C MET A 95 -54.64 24.79 -34.23
N LYS A 96 -54.29 23.65 -34.83
CA LYS A 96 -54.60 22.32 -34.26
C LYS A 96 -53.78 21.98 -33.01
N LYS A 97 -52.55 22.50 -32.89
CA LYS A 97 -51.70 22.32 -31.70
C LYS A 97 -52.05 23.30 -30.57
N VAL A 98 -52.51 24.51 -30.89
CA VAL A 98 -52.99 25.51 -29.92
C VAL A 98 -54.26 25.03 -29.19
N LYS A 99 -55.14 24.25 -29.84
CA LYS A 99 -56.30 23.63 -29.17
C LYS A 99 -55.95 22.61 -28.08
N VAL A 100 -54.75 22.02 -28.13
CA VAL A 100 -54.23 21.11 -27.10
C VAL A 100 -53.65 21.89 -25.92
N LEU A 101 -53.02 23.04 -26.20
CA LEU A 101 -52.45 23.94 -25.18
C LEU A 101 -53.54 24.62 -24.33
N VAL A 102 -54.70 24.96 -24.92
CA VAL A 102 -55.87 25.51 -24.20
C VAL A 102 -56.39 24.53 -23.15
N LYS A 103 -56.32 23.22 -23.40
CA LYS A 103 -56.74 22.18 -22.44
C LYS A 103 -55.77 22.00 -21.26
N VAL A 104 -54.50 22.36 -21.44
CA VAL A 104 -53.48 22.30 -20.38
C VAL A 104 -53.52 23.57 -19.51
N GLY A 105 -53.84 24.73 -20.11
CA GLY A 105 -54.03 25.98 -19.40
C GLY A 105 -55.22 25.97 -18.41
N ASP A 106 -56.29 25.25 -18.73
CA ASP A 106 -57.48 25.13 -17.86
C ASP A 106 -57.20 24.34 -16.56
N GLU A 107 -56.18 23.49 -16.53
CA GLU A 107 -55.80 22.74 -15.32
C GLU A 107 -54.73 23.47 -14.48
N VAL A 108 -53.88 24.29 -15.10
CA VAL A 108 -52.86 25.10 -14.40
C VAL A 108 -53.46 26.38 -13.77
N ALA A 109 -54.58 26.88 -14.28
CA ALA A 109 -55.29 28.04 -13.73
C ALA A 109 -55.88 27.83 -12.32
N LYS A 110 -55.88 26.59 -11.80
CA LYS A 110 -56.41 26.25 -10.47
C LYS A 110 -55.45 26.53 -9.30
N ILE A 111 -54.18 26.86 -9.55
CA ILE A 111 -53.12 26.84 -8.51
C ILE A 111 -52.77 28.23 -7.94
N HIS A 112 -53.09 29.35 -8.60
CA HIS A 112 -52.83 30.68 -8.01
C HIS A 112 -53.79 31.79 -8.50
N PRO A 113 -54.43 32.59 -7.61
CA PRO A 113 -55.46 33.57 -7.98
C PRO A 113 -55.01 34.66 -8.97
N TYR A 114 -53.72 35.02 -8.93
CA TYR A 114 -53.14 36.07 -9.77
C TYR A 114 -52.95 35.65 -11.24
N VAL A 115 -52.79 34.34 -11.51
CA VAL A 115 -52.62 33.80 -12.87
C VAL A 115 -53.95 33.73 -13.61
N ASN A 116 -55.05 33.47 -12.89
CA ASN A 116 -56.41 33.48 -13.42
C ASN A 116 -56.83 34.89 -13.91
N PHE A 117 -56.44 35.94 -13.19
CA PHE A 117 -56.75 37.32 -13.56
C PHE A 117 -55.97 37.80 -14.80
N ALA A 118 -54.68 37.47 -14.90
CA ALA A 118 -53.85 37.79 -16.08
C ALA A 118 -54.34 37.06 -17.35
N TRP A 119 -54.77 35.80 -17.22
CA TRP A 119 -55.28 35.00 -18.33
C TRP A 119 -56.64 35.48 -18.86
N GLN A 120 -57.54 35.91 -17.97
CA GLN A 120 -58.83 36.49 -18.38
C GLN A 120 -58.66 37.79 -19.18
N VAL A 121 -57.67 38.62 -18.83
CA VAL A 121 -57.33 39.85 -19.57
C VAL A 121 -56.72 39.53 -20.96
N LEU A 122 -55.82 38.55 -21.02
CA LEU A 122 -55.16 38.11 -22.27
C LEU A 122 -56.14 37.45 -23.26
N SER A 123 -57.05 36.60 -22.79
CA SER A 123 -58.01 35.90 -23.65
C SER A 123 -59.11 36.81 -24.23
N ALA A 124 -59.47 37.88 -23.50
CA ALA A 124 -60.42 38.90 -23.98
C ALA A 124 -59.78 39.80 -25.05
N GLY A 125 -58.49 40.12 -24.92
CA GLY A 125 -57.72 40.89 -25.89
C GLY A 125 -57.54 40.15 -27.23
N MET A 126 -57.27 38.85 -27.21
CA MET A 126 -57.03 38.07 -28.43
C MET A 126 -58.26 37.92 -29.36
N LYS A 127 -59.50 38.13 -28.88
CA LYS A 127 -60.71 38.02 -29.71
C LYS A 127 -61.02 39.30 -30.51
N MET A 128 -60.40 40.44 -30.20
CA MET A 128 -60.67 41.73 -30.87
C MET A 128 -59.60 42.14 -31.90
N VAL A 129 -58.58 41.30 -32.12
CA VAL A 129 -57.36 41.62 -32.92
C VAL A 129 -57.51 41.29 -34.42
N GLN A 130 -58.65 40.82 -34.89
CA GLN A 130 -58.85 40.54 -36.33
C GLN A 130 -59.00 41.79 -37.23
N ALA A 131 -58.76 43.02 -36.74
CA ALA A 131 -59.12 44.24 -37.49
C ALA A 131 -58.06 45.36 -37.62
N GLN A 132 -56.78 45.22 -37.24
CA GLN A 132 -55.88 46.39 -37.29
C GLN A 132 -54.38 46.16 -37.62
N GLN A 133 -54.18 45.39 -38.69
CA GLN A 133 -52.95 44.81 -39.26
C GLN A 133 -51.71 45.68 -39.57
N ALA A 134 -51.62 46.96 -39.15
CA ALA A 134 -50.42 47.78 -39.42
C ALA A 134 -49.77 48.40 -38.18
N ARG A 135 -50.46 48.44 -37.03
CA ARG A 135 -49.86 48.89 -35.75
C ARG A 135 -49.45 47.72 -34.85
N ASP A 136 -49.75 46.50 -35.30
CA ASP A 136 -49.42 45.22 -34.66
C ASP A 136 -47.92 44.99 -34.55
N GLN A 137 -47.09 45.53 -35.46
CA GLN A 137 -45.66 45.22 -35.48
C GLN A 137 -44.89 45.74 -34.26
N ARG A 138 -45.23 46.95 -33.76
CA ARG A 138 -44.51 47.57 -32.63
C ARG A 138 -44.97 47.07 -31.27
N ILE A 139 -46.25 46.72 -31.14
CA ILE A 139 -46.73 45.98 -29.96
C ILE A 139 -46.19 44.55 -29.99
N LEU A 140 -46.06 43.93 -31.18
CA LEU A 140 -45.32 42.67 -31.31
C LEU A 140 -43.88 42.82 -30.84
N ASP A 141 -43.16 43.90 -31.20
CA ASP A 141 -41.78 44.10 -30.74
C ASP A 141 -41.69 44.23 -29.21
N LEU A 142 -42.63 44.93 -28.57
CA LEU A 142 -42.72 45.02 -27.11
C LEU A 142 -43.06 43.64 -26.50
N VAL A 143 -44.02 42.92 -27.06
CA VAL A 143 -44.42 41.57 -26.60
C VAL A 143 -43.31 40.56 -26.82
N VAL A 144 -42.52 40.66 -27.91
CA VAL A 144 -41.32 39.85 -28.17
C VAL A 144 -40.21 40.22 -27.18
N THR A 145 -40.06 41.49 -26.84
CA THR A 145 -39.12 41.94 -25.79
C THR A 145 -39.55 41.40 -24.42
N MET A 146 -40.84 41.40 -24.11
CA MET A 146 -41.39 40.77 -22.90
C MET A 146 -41.21 39.24 -22.94
N ASP A 147 -41.52 38.57 -24.05
CA ASP A 147 -41.38 37.12 -24.23
C ASP A 147 -39.92 36.67 -24.08
N THR A 148 -38.97 37.38 -24.70
CA THR A 148 -37.53 37.14 -24.50
C THR A 148 -37.05 37.46 -23.07
N THR A 149 -37.76 38.31 -22.34
CA THR A 149 -37.50 38.57 -20.91
C THR A 149 -38.18 37.53 -20.00
N TYR A 150 -39.21 36.84 -20.47
CA TYR A 150 -39.92 35.82 -19.71
C TYR A 150 -39.50 34.38 -20.05
N SER A 151 -38.85 34.16 -21.19
CA SER A 151 -38.42 32.83 -21.66
C SER A 151 -37.43 32.14 -20.71
N PHE A 152 -36.73 32.91 -19.86
CA PHE A 152 -35.82 32.37 -18.85
C PHE A 152 -36.46 32.19 -17.46
N VAL A 153 -37.60 32.85 -17.19
CA VAL A 153 -38.35 32.68 -15.93
C VAL A 153 -39.03 31.30 -15.90
N VAL A 154 -39.30 30.70 -17.06
CA VAL A 154 -39.84 29.34 -17.18
C VAL A 154 -38.82 28.28 -16.72
N SER A 155 -37.53 28.61 -16.66
CA SER A 155 -36.47 27.76 -16.09
C SER A 155 -36.32 27.91 -14.57
N ALA A 156 -37.12 28.77 -13.91
CA ALA A 156 -36.84 29.30 -12.57
C ALA A 156 -37.44 28.51 -11.39
N ASP A 157 -37.91 27.28 -11.59
CA ASP A 157 -38.36 26.47 -10.44
C ASP A 157 -37.18 26.12 -9.49
N GLU A 158 -35.94 26.12 -9.98
CA GLU A 158 -34.73 25.94 -9.17
C GLU A 158 -34.22 27.25 -8.50
N LEU A 159 -34.70 28.43 -8.94
CA LEU A 159 -34.20 29.75 -8.49
C LEU A 159 -35.03 30.40 -7.37
N LYS A 160 -36.18 29.82 -7.01
CA LYS A 160 -37.16 30.35 -6.03
C LYS A 160 -36.59 30.62 -4.63
N ASN A 161 -35.50 29.94 -4.25
CA ASN A 161 -34.97 29.96 -2.88
C ASN A 161 -33.85 30.99 -2.64
N GLN A 162 -33.57 31.87 -3.61
CA GLN A 162 -32.47 32.85 -3.53
C GLN A 162 -32.99 34.26 -3.17
N PRO A 163 -32.81 34.76 -1.94
CA PRO A 163 -33.36 36.06 -1.51
C PRO A 163 -32.83 37.25 -2.34
N VAL A 164 -31.60 37.16 -2.86
CA VAL A 164 -30.94 38.23 -3.65
C VAL A 164 -31.59 38.45 -5.03
N LEU A 165 -32.26 37.43 -5.59
CA LEU A 165 -32.94 37.49 -6.88
C LEU A 165 -34.44 37.86 -6.75
N GLN A 166 -35.03 37.64 -5.56
CA GLN A 166 -36.46 37.93 -5.32
C GLN A 166 -36.81 39.41 -5.46
N ASP A 167 -35.90 40.32 -5.10
CA ASP A 167 -36.17 41.75 -5.18
C ASP A 167 -36.21 42.27 -6.63
N ILE A 168 -35.35 41.75 -7.51
CA ILE A 168 -35.39 42.08 -8.95
C ILE A 168 -36.62 41.47 -9.62
N ILE A 169 -36.97 40.23 -9.26
CA ILE A 169 -38.18 39.56 -9.77
C ILE A 169 -39.45 40.34 -9.38
N LYS A 170 -39.52 40.87 -8.15
CA LYS A 170 -40.62 41.76 -7.73
C LYS A 170 -40.68 43.04 -8.56
N GLU A 171 -39.55 43.65 -8.88
CA GLU A 171 -39.52 44.88 -9.68
C GLU A 171 -39.89 44.62 -11.15
N ILE A 172 -39.45 43.51 -11.74
CA ILE A 172 -39.88 43.06 -13.08
C ILE A 172 -41.39 42.81 -13.13
N LEU A 173 -41.94 42.15 -12.09
CA LEU A 173 -43.37 41.88 -11.99
C LEU A 173 -44.19 43.17 -11.82
N LYS A 174 -43.73 44.09 -10.97
CA LYS A 174 -44.36 45.40 -10.79
C LYS A 174 -44.38 46.17 -12.10
N GLN A 175 -43.26 46.18 -12.84
CA GLN A 175 -43.17 46.90 -14.10
C GLN A 175 -43.98 46.26 -15.23
N THR A 176 -44.19 44.95 -15.16
CA THR A 176 -45.09 44.21 -16.05
C THR A 176 -46.56 44.51 -15.74
N ILE A 177 -46.92 44.68 -14.48
CA ILE A 177 -48.27 45.08 -14.07
C ILE A 177 -48.58 46.50 -14.56
N GLU A 178 -47.66 47.45 -14.37
CA GLU A 178 -47.81 48.83 -14.85
C GLU A 178 -47.91 48.88 -16.39
N CYS A 179 -47.08 48.13 -17.11
CA CYS A 179 -47.17 47.97 -18.56
C CYS A 179 -48.51 47.34 -18.99
N GLY A 180 -49.00 46.34 -18.26
CA GLY A 180 -50.30 45.69 -18.50
C GLY A 180 -51.48 46.64 -18.31
N TYR A 181 -51.46 47.51 -17.29
CA TYR A 181 -52.46 48.56 -17.12
C TYR A 181 -52.42 49.57 -18.26
N PHE A 182 -51.22 50.01 -18.67
CA PHE A 182 -51.04 50.91 -19.81
C PHE A 182 -51.63 50.32 -21.10
N ILE A 183 -51.32 49.05 -21.42
CA ILE A 183 -51.86 48.36 -22.61
C ILE A 183 -53.39 48.23 -22.53
N ARG A 184 -53.94 47.89 -21.35
CA ARG A 184 -55.39 47.76 -21.15
C ARG A 184 -56.12 49.09 -21.33
N GLU A 185 -55.57 50.18 -20.81
CA GLU A 185 -56.21 51.50 -20.89
C GLU A 185 -56.07 52.11 -22.30
N TYR A 186 -54.95 51.86 -22.98
CA TYR A 186 -54.74 52.22 -24.38
C TYR A 186 -55.71 51.52 -25.33
N THR A 187 -56.08 50.26 -25.04
CA THR A 187 -56.97 49.44 -25.88
C THR A 187 -58.47 49.72 -25.68
N ARG A 188 -58.88 50.38 -24.59
CA ARG A 188 -60.29 50.67 -24.23
C ARG A 188 -60.95 51.83 -24.98
N ARG A 189 -60.21 52.79 -25.53
CA ARG A 189 -60.77 54.03 -26.12
C ARG A 189 -61.07 53.89 -27.62
N SER A 190 -62.04 54.58 -28.21
CA SER A 190 -62.30 54.51 -29.67
C SER A 190 -61.25 55.31 -30.48
N PHE A 191 -60.99 54.97 -31.76
CA PHE A 191 -59.94 55.62 -32.59
C PHE A 191 -60.06 57.16 -32.64
N GLY A 192 -61.30 57.68 -32.69
CA GLY A 192 -61.56 59.12 -32.71
C GLY A 192 -61.25 59.84 -31.39
N GLU A 193 -61.42 59.17 -30.25
CA GLU A 193 -61.09 59.74 -28.92
C GLU A 193 -59.59 59.66 -28.60
N ARG A 194 -58.83 58.80 -29.29
CA ARG A 194 -57.38 58.65 -29.10
C ARG A 194 -56.54 59.74 -29.78
N ALA A 195 -57.01 60.30 -30.90
CA ALA A 195 -56.28 61.35 -31.63
C ALA A 195 -56.40 62.74 -30.98
N VAL A 196 -57.34 62.93 -30.04
CA VAL A 196 -57.70 64.25 -29.51
C VAL A 196 -57.20 64.46 -28.07
N VAL A 197 -56.89 63.40 -27.31
CA VAL A 197 -56.64 63.51 -25.87
C VAL A 197 -55.19 63.27 -25.44
N HIS A 198 -54.34 62.61 -26.25
CA HIS A 198 -52.88 62.57 -26.02
C HIS A 198 -52.11 62.63 -27.36
N PRO A 199 -51.12 63.51 -27.53
CA PRO A 199 -50.30 63.54 -28.73
C PRO A 199 -49.56 62.20 -28.89
N PHE A 200 -49.64 61.58 -30.07
CA PHE A 200 -49.08 60.25 -30.36
C PHE A 200 -47.59 60.06 -29.96
N ALA A 201 -46.80 61.15 -29.90
CA ALA A 201 -45.41 61.13 -29.46
C ALA A 201 -45.21 60.79 -27.96
N GLU A 202 -46.18 61.12 -27.10
CA GLU A 202 -46.09 60.89 -25.65
C GLU A 202 -46.28 59.40 -25.31
N VAL A 203 -47.14 58.71 -26.08
CA VAL A 203 -47.37 57.27 -26.00
C VAL A 203 -46.16 56.50 -26.53
N ASP A 204 -45.58 56.93 -27.66
CA ASP A 204 -44.36 56.33 -28.22
C ASP A 204 -43.16 56.46 -27.25
N HIS A 205 -43.04 57.59 -26.54
CA HIS A 205 -42.00 57.79 -25.52
C HIS A 205 -42.21 56.87 -24.29
N GLN A 206 -43.45 56.65 -23.85
CA GLN A 206 -43.73 55.72 -22.75
C GLN A 206 -43.44 54.26 -23.12
N ILE A 207 -43.75 53.84 -24.36
CA ILE A 207 -43.40 52.51 -24.86
C ILE A 207 -41.87 52.33 -24.88
N ALA A 208 -41.13 53.31 -25.39
CA ALA A 208 -39.66 53.27 -25.39
C ALA A 208 -39.08 53.24 -23.97
N ALA A 209 -39.68 53.98 -23.02
CA ALA A 209 -39.28 53.97 -21.62
C ALA A 209 -39.49 52.59 -20.96
N PHE A 210 -40.60 51.91 -21.24
CA PHE A 210 -40.82 50.54 -20.78
C PHE A 210 -39.80 49.56 -21.39
N CYS A 211 -39.54 49.63 -22.71
CA CYS A 211 -38.52 48.81 -23.35
C CYS A 211 -37.13 48.98 -22.71
N THR A 212 -36.76 50.22 -22.40
CA THR A 212 -35.47 50.54 -21.77
C THR A 212 -35.42 50.00 -20.33
N ALA A 213 -36.47 50.22 -19.54
CA ALA A 213 -36.54 49.71 -18.17
C ALA A 213 -36.47 48.18 -18.09
N PHE A 214 -37.12 47.46 -19.02
CA PHE A 214 -37.00 46.00 -19.07
C PHE A 214 -35.61 45.54 -19.52
N ALA A 215 -34.97 46.24 -20.45
CA ALA A 215 -33.60 45.93 -20.88
C ALA A 215 -32.58 46.14 -19.74
N ASP A 216 -32.73 47.21 -18.95
CA ASP A 216 -31.86 47.50 -17.80
C ASP A 216 -32.06 46.48 -16.66
N LEU A 217 -33.31 46.16 -16.32
CA LEU A 217 -33.62 45.13 -15.32
C LEU A 217 -33.07 43.75 -15.72
N ARG A 218 -33.08 43.42 -17.01
CA ARG A 218 -32.47 42.20 -17.54
C ARG A 218 -30.96 42.19 -17.38
N LYS A 219 -30.29 43.29 -17.71
CA LYS A 219 -28.83 43.41 -17.55
C LYS A 219 -28.40 43.27 -16.08
N ASP A 220 -29.16 43.84 -15.16
CA ASP A 220 -28.93 43.71 -13.72
C ASP A 220 -29.14 42.28 -13.22
N PHE A 221 -30.17 41.60 -13.73
CA PHE A 221 -30.42 40.18 -13.46
C PHE A 221 -29.26 39.29 -13.94
N ASP A 222 -28.83 39.45 -15.20
CA ASP A 222 -27.73 38.68 -15.81
C ASP A 222 -26.41 38.91 -15.07
N SER A 223 -26.13 40.14 -14.65
CA SER A 223 -24.91 40.48 -13.89
C SER A 223 -24.88 39.81 -12.52
N ARG A 224 -26.01 39.80 -11.79
CA ARG A 224 -26.10 39.14 -10.47
C ARG A 224 -26.13 37.62 -10.59
N LEU A 225 -26.73 37.07 -11.64
CA LEU A 225 -26.67 35.63 -11.94
C LEU A 225 -25.23 35.19 -12.19
N THR A 226 -24.48 35.93 -13.02
CA THR A 226 -23.07 35.64 -13.33
C THR A 226 -22.19 35.65 -12.08
N LEU A 227 -22.38 36.64 -11.19
CA LEU A 227 -21.64 36.74 -9.93
C LEU A 227 -21.97 35.58 -8.97
N ASN A 228 -23.24 35.18 -8.92
CA ASN A 228 -23.69 34.07 -8.09
C ASN A 228 -23.20 32.72 -8.64
N THR A 229 -23.27 32.49 -9.94
CA THR A 229 -22.71 31.30 -10.60
C THR A 229 -21.21 31.20 -10.38
N ALA A 230 -20.46 32.31 -10.46
CA ALA A 230 -19.04 32.34 -10.14
C ALA A 230 -18.76 31.99 -8.67
N LEU A 231 -19.59 32.48 -7.73
CA LEU A 231 -19.47 32.19 -6.31
C LEU A 231 -19.83 30.73 -5.99
N PHE A 232 -20.85 30.16 -6.64
CA PHE A 232 -21.20 28.74 -6.57
C PHE A 232 -20.11 27.85 -7.17
N LEU A 233 -19.53 28.22 -8.32
CA LEU A 233 -18.42 27.49 -8.91
C LEU A 233 -17.19 27.52 -8.00
N SER A 234 -16.88 28.68 -7.38
CA SER A 234 -15.81 28.78 -6.38
C SER A 234 -16.09 27.89 -5.16
N GLN A 235 -17.30 27.93 -4.60
CA GLN A 235 -17.69 27.05 -3.49
C GLN A 235 -17.69 25.56 -3.87
N ALA A 236 -18.15 25.22 -5.08
CA ALA A 236 -18.13 23.86 -5.60
C ALA A 236 -16.69 23.38 -5.81
N MET A 237 -15.80 24.21 -6.37
CA MET A 237 -14.37 23.90 -6.50
C MET A 237 -13.73 23.67 -5.12
N THR A 238 -14.01 24.52 -4.12
CA THR A 238 -13.48 24.29 -2.76
C THR A 238 -13.99 23.00 -2.12
N LYS A 239 -15.25 22.60 -2.40
CA LYS A 239 -15.81 21.32 -1.93
C LYS A 239 -15.24 20.12 -2.70
N ILE A 240 -15.04 20.23 -4.01
CA ILE A 240 -14.40 19.20 -4.83
C ILE A 240 -12.95 19.01 -4.40
N ASP A 241 -12.22 20.09 -4.14
CA ASP A 241 -10.86 20.05 -3.61
C ASP A 241 -10.82 19.43 -2.22
N ALA A 242 -11.83 19.68 -1.36
CA ALA A 242 -11.94 19.01 -0.07
C ALA A 242 -12.21 17.51 -0.21
N ILE A 243 -13.13 17.09 -1.08
CA ILE A 243 -13.42 15.67 -1.35
C ILE A 243 -12.17 14.96 -1.93
N ARG A 244 -11.48 15.62 -2.88
CA ARG A 244 -10.23 15.10 -3.45
C ARG A 244 -9.15 14.98 -2.37
N ARG A 245 -9.04 15.97 -1.48
CA ARG A 245 -8.11 15.93 -0.34
C ARG A 245 -8.42 14.75 0.57
N ASP A 246 -9.67 14.56 0.96
CA ASP A 246 -10.08 13.45 1.83
C ASP A 246 -9.81 12.08 1.17
N GLN A 247 -10.07 11.96 -0.14
CA GLN A 247 -9.71 10.77 -0.91
C GLN A 247 -8.19 10.53 -0.94
N LEU A 248 -7.39 11.57 -1.16
CA LEU A 248 -5.92 11.46 -1.15
C LEU A 248 -5.41 11.08 0.25
N LEU A 249 -5.86 11.76 1.29
CA LEU A 249 -5.47 11.51 2.68
C LEU A 249 -5.92 10.12 3.17
N SER A 250 -6.96 9.52 2.58
CA SER A 250 -7.35 8.15 2.88
C SER A 250 -6.26 7.10 2.56
N HIS A 251 -5.35 7.40 1.63
CA HIS A 251 -4.19 6.53 1.33
C HIS A 251 -3.20 6.42 2.50
N LEU A 252 -3.22 7.37 3.45
CA LEU A 252 -2.45 7.27 4.70
C LEU A 252 -2.98 6.17 5.65
N LYS A 253 -4.15 5.58 5.34
CA LYS A 253 -4.83 4.53 6.12
C LYS A 253 -4.95 4.94 7.60
N PRO A 254 -5.68 6.04 7.90
CA PRO A 254 -5.77 6.58 9.26
C PRO A 254 -6.52 5.61 10.18
N VAL A 255 -6.14 5.65 11.47
CA VAL A 255 -6.72 4.81 12.53
C VAL A 255 -7.50 5.72 13.46
N ASP A 256 -8.66 5.28 13.95
CA ASP A 256 -9.41 6.10 14.91
C ASP A 256 -8.62 6.22 16.23
N MET A 257 -8.14 7.43 16.51
CA MET A 257 -7.40 7.77 17.71
C MET A 257 -7.89 9.10 18.25
N ASN A 258 -8.54 9.03 19.41
CA ASN A 258 -9.06 10.20 20.09
C ASN A 258 -8.70 10.13 21.59
N GLU A 259 -8.13 11.21 22.12
CA GLU A 259 -7.80 11.33 23.53
C GLU A 259 -9.04 11.38 24.43
N TYR A 260 -10.24 11.66 23.89
CA TYR A 260 -11.49 11.52 24.64
C TYR A 260 -11.77 10.06 25.06
N ASN A 261 -11.15 9.08 24.40
CA ASN A 261 -11.32 7.65 24.73
C ASN A 261 -10.48 7.19 25.94
N ARG A 262 -9.63 8.07 26.52
CA ARG A 262 -8.76 7.77 27.68
C ARG A 262 -9.15 8.64 28.87
N ASN A 263 -8.81 8.25 30.09
CA ASN A 263 -9.08 9.09 31.26
C ASN A 263 -7.98 10.15 31.42
N GLY A 264 -8.37 11.38 31.77
CA GLY A 264 -7.44 12.45 32.15
C GLY A 264 -7.14 12.41 33.65
N CYS A 265 -6.27 13.31 34.10
CA CYS A 265 -5.99 13.53 35.51
C CYS A 265 -7.28 14.01 36.19
N LEU A 266 -7.48 13.57 37.43
CA LEU A 266 -8.59 14.07 38.24
C LEU A 266 -8.33 15.54 38.60
N PRO A 267 -9.38 16.33 38.88
CA PRO A 267 -9.22 17.68 39.38
C PRO A 267 -8.25 17.73 40.55
N ASP A 268 -7.42 18.76 40.59
CA ASP A 268 -6.42 19.02 41.65
C ASP A 268 -5.31 17.95 41.81
N THR A 269 -5.06 17.14 40.77
CA THR A 269 -3.91 16.20 40.73
C THR A 269 -2.90 16.61 39.65
N ARG A 270 -1.59 16.41 39.89
CA ARG A 270 -0.49 16.63 38.94
C ARG A 270 -0.34 18.07 38.42
N LEU A 271 -0.74 19.05 39.23
CA LEU A 271 -0.71 20.48 38.85
C LEU A 271 0.70 21.03 38.69
N ASP A 272 1.64 20.55 39.50
CA ASP A 272 3.06 20.86 39.46
C ASP A 272 3.69 20.46 38.12
N VAL A 273 3.49 19.21 37.69
CA VAL A 273 4.04 18.70 36.43
C VAL A 273 3.36 19.36 35.24
N THR A 274 2.04 19.57 35.32
CA THR A 274 1.28 20.29 34.29
C THR A 274 1.86 21.68 34.07
N LYS A 275 2.19 22.42 35.14
CA LYS A 275 2.83 23.73 35.05
C LYS A 275 4.17 23.67 34.32
N VAL A 276 5.03 22.71 34.64
CA VAL A 276 6.32 22.53 33.95
C VAL A 276 6.15 22.32 32.45
N ILE A 277 5.14 21.53 32.04
CA ILE A 277 4.86 21.26 30.63
C ILE A 277 4.36 22.53 29.93
N ILE A 278 3.46 23.30 30.57
CA ILE A 278 2.96 24.56 30.02
C ILE A 278 4.08 25.59 29.87
N ASP A 279 4.95 25.72 30.87
CA ASP A 279 6.13 26.60 30.82
C ASP A 279 7.06 26.20 29.66
N TRP A 280 7.27 24.89 29.44
CA TRP A 280 8.01 24.42 28.27
C TRP A 280 7.30 24.77 26.96
N ILE A 281 5.98 24.63 26.84
CA ILE A 281 5.22 24.98 25.62
C ILE A 281 5.32 26.48 25.30
N ALA A 282 5.37 27.32 26.33
CA ALA A 282 5.44 28.77 26.23
C ALA A 282 6.85 29.33 25.96
N ASP A 283 7.91 28.52 26.08
CA ASP A 283 9.30 28.98 25.92
C ASP A 283 9.63 29.42 24.48
N GLU A 284 9.85 30.72 24.25
CA GLU A 284 10.17 31.30 22.94
C GLU A 284 11.69 31.47 22.65
N SER A 285 12.58 30.96 23.51
CA SER A 285 14.03 31.14 23.36
C SER A 285 14.62 30.50 22.10
N SER A 286 15.74 31.05 21.59
CA SER A 286 16.42 30.56 20.38
C SER A 286 17.18 29.24 20.58
N ASP A 287 17.48 28.85 21.82
CA ASP A 287 18.14 27.60 22.21
C ASP A 287 17.13 26.53 22.71
N ARG A 288 15.85 26.70 22.32
CA ARG A 288 14.76 25.87 22.85
C ARG A 288 14.83 24.43 22.35
N LYS A 289 14.55 23.51 23.26
CA LYS A 289 14.41 22.08 22.97
C LYS A 289 12.99 21.78 22.47
N HIS A 290 12.88 21.39 21.20
CA HIS A 290 11.62 21.13 20.50
C HIS A 290 10.88 19.88 20.97
N VAL A 291 11.57 19.01 21.70
CA VAL A 291 11.02 17.74 22.19
C VAL A 291 11.10 17.69 23.72
N LEU A 292 9.98 17.39 24.36
CA LEU A 292 9.94 17.06 25.79
C LEU A 292 9.80 15.54 25.93
N TRP A 293 10.75 14.90 26.62
CA TRP A 293 10.68 13.48 26.94
C TRP A 293 10.28 13.28 28.41
N LEU A 294 9.02 12.94 28.63
CA LEU A 294 8.44 12.63 29.93
C LEU A 294 8.58 11.12 30.20
N TYR A 295 9.38 10.75 31.21
CA TYR A 295 9.60 9.33 31.55
C TYR A 295 9.48 9.06 33.04
N GLY A 296 9.31 7.79 33.40
CA GLY A 296 9.18 7.37 34.80
C GLY A 296 8.70 5.92 34.92
N LEU A 297 8.60 5.42 36.15
CA LEU A 297 8.22 4.03 36.43
C LEU A 297 6.86 3.64 35.84
N ALA A 298 6.69 2.36 35.53
CA ALA A 298 5.42 1.84 35.06
C ALA A 298 4.33 2.11 36.11
N GLY A 299 3.14 2.56 35.66
CA GLY A 299 2.04 2.85 36.55
C GLY A 299 2.08 4.18 37.31
N SER A 300 2.99 5.11 36.98
CA SER A 300 3.09 6.44 37.61
C SER A 300 2.08 7.49 37.10
N GLY A 301 1.22 7.14 36.13
CA GLY A 301 0.19 8.04 35.59
C GLY A 301 0.60 8.90 34.38
N LYS A 302 1.74 8.59 33.73
CA LYS A 302 2.27 9.35 32.58
C LYS A 302 1.26 9.52 31.44
N SER A 303 0.59 8.43 31.05
CA SER A 303 -0.42 8.43 29.99
C SER A 303 -1.67 9.24 30.31
N THR A 304 -2.05 9.27 31.59
CA THR A 304 -3.16 10.08 32.10
C THR A 304 -2.83 11.57 32.01
N LEU A 305 -1.58 11.92 32.35
CA LEU A 305 -1.06 13.29 32.23
C LEU A 305 -0.98 13.72 30.75
N SER A 306 -0.47 12.87 29.87
CA SER A 306 -0.37 13.18 28.44
C SER A 306 -1.72 13.36 27.76
N THR A 307 -2.71 12.57 28.14
CA THR A 307 -4.12 12.73 27.74
C THR A 307 -4.68 14.08 28.20
N THR A 308 -4.37 14.51 29.42
CA THR A 308 -4.83 15.80 29.97
C THR A 308 -4.24 16.97 29.20
N ILE A 309 -2.93 16.95 28.95
CA ILE A 309 -2.25 17.97 28.15
C ILE A 309 -2.81 18.01 26.72
N ALA A 310 -3.06 16.85 26.09
CA ALA A 310 -3.63 16.79 24.76
C ALA A 310 -5.01 17.48 24.70
N ARG A 311 -5.90 17.22 25.67
CA ARG A 311 -7.22 17.89 25.77
C ARG A 311 -7.08 19.39 25.94
N MET A 312 -6.23 19.83 26.86
CA MET A 312 -5.97 21.26 27.07
C MET A 312 -5.51 21.94 25.77
N MET A 313 -4.59 21.30 25.03
CA MET A 313 -4.10 21.84 23.76
C MET A 313 -5.14 21.79 22.64
N ARG A 314 -6.06 20.82 22.65
CA ARG A 314 -7.19 20.77 21.71
C ARG A 314 -8.18 21.91 21.96
N ASP A 315 -8.52 22.16 23.23
CA ASP A 315 -9.41 23.27 23.61
C ASP A 315 -8.80 24.63 23.22
N LEU A 316 -7.46 24.74 23.27
CA LEU A 316 -6.72 25.90 22.79
C LEU A 316 -6.49 25.92 21.27
N GLN A 317 -6.99 24.94 20.51
CA GLN A 317 -6.77 24.79 19.06
C GLN A 317 -5.29 24.74 18.65
N ARG A 318 -4.45 24.11 19.47
CA ARG A 318 -3.00 23.94 19.25
C ARG A 318 -2.53 22.48 19.21
N LEU A 319 -3.44 21.52 19.39
CA LEU A 319 -3.14 20.09 19.24
C LEU A 319 -3.11 19.71 17.75
N GLY A 320 -1.92 19.57 17.18
CA GLY A 320 -1.73 19.13 15.80
C GLY A 320 -1.81 17.61 15.62
N GLY A 321 -1.57 16.84 16.69
CA GLY A 321 -1.72 15.39 16.66
C GLY A 321 -1.61 14.74 18.04
N PHE A 322 -2.30 13.62 18.20
CA PHE A 322 -2.25 12.74 19.36
C PHE A 322 -2.15 11.30 18.89
N PHE A 323 -1.06 10.64 19.25
CA PHE A 323 -0.83 9.24 18.98
C PHE A 323 -0.43 8.55 20.29
N PHE A 324 -0.95 7.36 20.53
CA PHE A 324 -0.51 6.53 21.63
C PHE A 324 -0.25 5.13 21.12
N PHE A 325 0.92 4.62 21.49
CA PHE A 325 1.28 3.24 21.22
C PHE A 325 0.47 2.31 22.10
N ASP A 326 0.17 1.15 21.54
CA ASP A 326 -0.45 0.04 22.24
C ASP A 326 0.17 -1.23 21.64
N ARG A 327 0.93 -1.96 22.46
CA ARG A 327 1.67 -3.14 22.00
C ARG A 327 0.73 -4.20 21.41
N ASP A 328 -0.51 -4.21 21.87
CA ASP A 328 -1.47 -5.24 21.52
C ASP A 328 -2.22 -4.87 20.22
N ILE A 329 -2.23 -3.61 19.78
CA ILE A 329 -2.92 -3.21 18.53
C ILE A 329 -1.90 -2.93 17.43
N PRO A 330 -1.80 -3.77 16.38
CA PRO A 330 -0.89 -3.53 15.25
C PRO A 330 -1.11 -2.18 14.57
N GLU A 331 -2.37 -1.74 14.48
CA GLU A 331 -2.75 -0.43 13.94
C GLU A 331 -2.22 0.75 14.78
N ARG A 332 -1.85 0.52 16.04
CA ARG A 332 -1.21 1.50 16.93
C ARG A 332 0.30 1.26 17.09
N GLY A 333 0.91 0.45 16.22
CA GLY A 333 2.34 0.17 16.22
C GLY A 333 3.20 1.25 15.54
N ALA A 334 4.52 1.10 15.63
CA ALA A 334 5.53 2.02 15.07
C ALA A 334 5.26 2.42 13.61
N ALA A 335 4.83 1.48 12.77
CA ALA A 335 4.61 1.69 11.34
C ALA A 335 3.50 2.71 11.01
N LYS A 336 2.59 3.00 11.95
CA LYS A 336 1.44 3.90 11.75
C LYS A 336 1.62 5.28 12.36
N LEU A 337 2.67 5.49 13.16
CA LEU A 337 2.91 6.76 13.86
C LEU A 337 2.91 7.94 12.88
N VAL A 338 3.76 7.88 11.84
CA VAL A 338 3.98 9.03 10.96
C VAL A 338 2.78 9.29 10.06
N THR A 339 2.19 8.24 9.46
CA THR A 339 1.01 8.41 8.60
C THR A 339 -0.18 8.99 9.37
N MET A 340 -0.37 8.56 10.62
CA MET A 340 -1.46 9.06 11.46
C MET A 340 -1.23 10.51 11.90
N LEU A 341 -0.02 10.85 12.35
CA LEU A 341 0.32 12.22 12.70
C LEU A 341 0.19 13.17 11.50
N SER A 342 0.60 12.71 10.31
CA SER A 342 0.47 13.48 9.07
C SER A 342 -1.00 13.69 8.70
N TYR A 343 -1.84 12.66 8.84
CA TYR A 343 -3.29 12.77 8.64
C TYR A 343 -3.93 13.77 9.63
N GLN A 344 -3.59 13.69 10.92
CA GLN A 344 -4.10 14.62 11.93
C GLN A 344 -3.65 16.06 11.69
N LEU A 345 -2.38 16.26 11.32
CA LEU A 345 -1.85 17.57 10.97
C LEU A 345 -2.50 18.16 9.70
N ALA A 346 -2.76 17.31 8.70
CA ALA A 346 -3.46 17.71 7.49
C ALA A 346 -4.89 18.20 7.76
N ASN A 347 -5.58 17.55 8.71
CA ASN A 347 -6.92 17.94 9.15
C ASN A 347 -6.90 19.13 10.12
N PHE A 348 -5.79 19.34 10.84
CA PHE A 348 -5.62 20.45 11.77
C PHE A 348 -5.55 21.82 11.05
N ASP A 349 -4.80 21.92 9.96
CA ASP A 349 -4.71 23.15 9.14
C ASP A 349 -4.69 22.84 7.64
N GLY A 350 -5.56 23.52 6.88
CA GLY A 350 -5.71 23.28 5.45
C GLY A 350 -4.46 23.55 4.60
N ARG A 351 -3.54 24.43 5.04
CA ARG A 351 -2.29 24.68 4.31
C ARG A 351 -1.32 23.52 4.45
N ILE A 352 -1.21 22.97 5.66
CA ILE A 352 -0.46 21.74 5.93
C ILE A 352 -1.10 20.58 5.16
N GLY A 353 -2.44 20.50 5.15
CA GLY A 353 -3.17 19.49 4.40
C GLY A 353 -2.91 19.50 2.89
N VAL A 354 -2.81 20.68 2.27
CA VAL A 354 -2.47 20.80 0.84
C VAL A 354 -1.08 20.24 0.52
N GLU A 355 -0.09 20.52 1.37
CA GLU A 355 1.28 20.06 1.20
C GLU A 355 1.38 18.54 1.34
N ILE A 356 0.77 17.99 2.40
CA ILE A 356 0.72 16.54 2.65
C ILE A 356 -0.03 15.82 1.53
N SER A 357 -1.17 16.35 1.06
CA SER A 357 -1.90 15.74 -0.05
C SER A 357 -1.11 15.73 -1.37
N ARG A 358 -0.29 16.76 -1.64
CA ARG A 358 0.60 16.77 -2.81
C ARG A 358 1.64 15.65 -2.72
N ILE A 359 2.22 15.45 -1.54
CA ILE A 359 3.19 14.38 -1.29
C ILE A 359 2.54 13.01 -1.49
N VAL A 360 1.35 12.80 -0.91
CA VAL A 360 0.60 11.52 -1.04
C VAL A 360 0.17 11.27 -2.48
N GLU A 361 -0.18 12.31 -3.25
CA GLU A 361 -0.49 12.19 -4.67
C GLU A 361 0.73 11.75 -5.49
N SER A 362 1.92 12.27 -5.17
CA SER A 362 3.17 11.83 -5.80
C SER A 362 3.61 10.43 -5.36
N ILE A 363 3.25 10.01 -4.14
CA ILE A 363 3.67 8.73 -3.54
C ILE A 363 2.46 7.99 -2.95
N PRO A 364 1.64 7.32 -3.78
CA PRO A 364 0.39 6.70 -3.32
C PRO A 364 0.57 5.58 -2.27
N ASN A 365 1.73 4.92 -2.28
CA ASN A 365 2.10 3.82 -1.37
C ASN A 365 2.93 4.29 -0.15
N ILE A 366 2.99 5.60 0.14
CA ILE A 366 3.81 6.14 1.23
C ILE A 366 3.55 5.49 2.60
N ALA A 367 2.32 5.02 2.84
CA ALA A 367 1.94 4.37 4.09
C ALA A 367 2.55 2.98 4.31
N GLU A 368 3.11 2.36 3.27
CA GLU A 368 3.77 1.06 3.31
C GLU A 368 5.30 1.19 3.37
N MET A 369 5.81 2.42 3.33
CA MET A 369 7.24 2.71 3.27
C MET A 369 7.93 2.66 4.63
N PRO A 370 9.26 2.48 4.67
CA PRO A 370 10.02 2.49 5.91
C PRO A 370 9.80 3.77 6.70
N LEU A 371 9.70 3.63 8.02
CA LEU A 371 9.32 4.72 8.91
C LEU A 371 10.23 5.96 8.80
N GLU A 372 11.52 5.73 8.57
CA GLU A 372 12.49 6.83 8.33
C GLU A 372 12.13 7.66 7.09
N PHE A 373 11.71 7.01 6.00
CA PHE A 373 11.25 7.71 4.79
C PHE A 373 9.99 8.50 5.07
N GLN A 374 8.99 7.86 5.70
CA GLN A 374 7.74 8.53 6.02
C GLN A 374 8.02 9.81 6.83
N PHE A 375 8.90 9.73 7.84
CA PHE A 375 9.24 10.87 8.68
C PHE A 375 9.92 11.98 7.87
N ALA A 376 10.94 11.63 7.07
CA ALA A 376 11.69 12.57 6.25
C ALA A 376 10.82 13.24 5.16
N THR A 377 9.81 12.53 4.66
CA THR A 377 8.99 12.99 3.53
C THR A 377 7.70 13.69 3.98
N LEU A 378 7.10 13.32 5.11
CA LEU A 378 5.82 13.89 5.55
C LEU A 378 5.93 14.93 6.67
N LEU A 379 6.91 14.79 7.58
CA LEU A 379 7.01 15.62 8.79
C LEU A 379 8.24 16.54 8.80
N SER A 380 9.12 16.46 7.81
CA SER A 380 10.33 17.28 7.77
C SER A 380 10.07 18.75 7.42
N GLY A 381 11.03 19.60 7.75
CA GLY A 381 11.08 21.01 7.40
C GLY A 381 11.20 21.25 5.91
N ASN A 382 11.62 20.25 5.13
CA ASN A 382 11.54 20.29 3.67
C ASN A 382 10.11 20.04 3.19
N ALA A 383 9.41 19.07 3.79
CA ALA A 383 8.02 18.76 3.47
C ALA A 383 7.13 19.96 3.76
N LEU A 384 7.25 20.58 4.94
CA LEU A 384 6.39 21.68 5.37
C LEU A 384 7.02 23.07 5.16
N ARG A 385 8.04 23.19 4.29
CA ARG A 385 8.82 24.42 4.10
C ARG A 385 7.99 25.60 3.61
N SER A 386 6.97 25.32 2.81
CA SER A 386 6.08 26.28 2.15
C SER A 386 5.07 26.92 3.11
N VAL A 387 4.91 26.39 4.33
CA VAL A 387 3.87 26.81 5.27
C VAL A 387 4.36 27.96 6.15
N GLU A 388 3.91 29.17 5.85
CA GLU A 388 4.12 30.34 6.74
C GLU A 388 3.23 30.24 7.99
N TRP A 389 3.86 30.12 9.16
CA TRP A 389 3.17 29.92 10.44
C TRP A 389 3.43 31.03 11.46
N THR A 390 2.36 31.65 11.97
CA THR A 390 2.44 32.78 12.90
C THR A 390 1.61 32.61 14.19
N ARG A 391 0.91 31.47 14.35
CA ARG A 391 -0.09 31.26 15.43
C ARG A 391 0.47 30.54 16.67
N GLY A 392 1.77 30.67 16.94
CA GLY A 392 2.46 29.97 18.03
C GLY A 392 2.67 28.47 17.77
N SER A 393 3.38 27.76 18.65
CA SER A 393 3.74 26.35 18.41
C SER A 393 2.54 25.39 18.30
N ILE A 394 2.58 24.44 17.38
CA ILE A 394 1.68 23.28 17.29
C ILE A 394 2.25 22.16 18.17
N ILE A 395 1.41 21.54 19.00
CA ILE A 395 1.81 20.45 19.89
C ILE A 395 1.37 19.11 19.30
N ILE A 396 2.31 18.17 19.24
CA ILE A 396 2.08 16.76 18.96
C ILE A 396 2.39 15.98 20.23
N VAL A 397 1.50 15.07 20.60
CA VAL A 397 1.71 14.18 21.76
C VAL A 397 1.84 12.74 21.27
N VAL A 398 2.95 12.10 21.65
CA VAL A 398 3.25 10.69 21.36
C VAL A 398 3.40 9.96 22.68
N ASP A 399 2.40 9.15 23.02
CA ASP A 399 2.32 8.44 24.30
C ASP A 399 2.78 6.98 24.20
N ALA A 400 3.38 6.48 25.29
CA ALA A 400 3.78 5.08 25.49
C ALA A 400 4.78 4.51 24.47
N ILE A 401 5.83 5.24 24.06
CA ILE A 401 6.84 4.74 23.08
C ILE A 401 7.46 3.39 23.46
N ASP A 402 7.54 3.06 24.75
CA ASP A 402 7.99 1.74 25.22
C ASP A 402 7.12 0.57 24.70
N GLU A 403 5.87 0.84 24.32
CA GLU A 403 4.88 -0.11 23.81
C GLU A 403 4.80 -0.13 22.27
N SER A 404 5.79 0.41 21.56
CA SER A 404 5.75 0.58 20.10
C SER A 404 5.88 -0.69 19.25
N GLY A 405 5.94 -1.88 19.88
CA GLY A 405 6.14 -3.17 19.22
C GLY A 405 7.24 -4.01 19.85
N SER A 406 7.88 -4.87 19.05
CA SER A 406 9.04 -5.65 19.50
C SER A 406 10.25 -4.75 19.77
N GLU A 407 11.27 -5.28 20.47
CA GLU A 407 12.54 -4.54 20.67
C GLU A 407 13.20 -4.16 19.33
N ALA A 408 13.06 -5.01 18.30
CA ALA A 408 13.54 -4.72 16.95
C ALA A 408 12.76 -3.55 16.30
N ASP A 409 11.43 -3.55 16.41
CA ASP A 409 10.58 -2.49 15.85
C ASP A 409 10.83 -1.16 16.57
N ARG A 410 10.95 -1.20 17.91
CA ARG A 410 11.26 -0.01 18.71
C ARG A 410 12.64 0.55 18.38
N LYS A 411 13.64 -0.31 18.12
CA LYS A 411 14.96 0.14 17.64
C LYS A 411 14.86 0.87 16.30
N ILE A 412 14.05 0.37 15.36
CA ILE A 412 13.78 1.05 14.08
C ILE A 412 13.09 2.40 14.31
N LEU A 413 12.10 2.46 15.20
CA LEU A 413 11.41 3.69 15.60
C LEU A 413 12.37 4.71 16.21
N MET A 414 13.22 4.30 17.15
CA MET A 414 14.17 5.20 17.81
C MET A 414 15.23 5.73 16.84
N GLN A 415 15.67 4.91 15.88
CA GLN A 415 16.54 5.37 14.80
C GLN A 415 15.85 6.42 13.93
N ALA A 416 14.58 6.21 13.59
CA ALA A 416 13.80 7.17 12.80
C ALA A 416 13.56 8.48 13.54
N LEU A 417 13.18 8.42 14.82
CA LEU A 417 12.98 9.60 15.66
C LEU A 417 14.29 10.36 15.83
N SER A 418 15.38 9.72 16.28
CA SER A 418 16.65 10.42 16.51
C SER A 418 17.16 11.17 15.27
N LYS A 419 17.10 10.56 14.08
CA LYS A 419 17.44 11.27 12.83
C LYS A 419 16.42 12.36 12.49
N GLY A 420 15.13 12.04 12.52
CA GLY A 420 14.05 12.90 12.06
C GLY A 420 13.84 14.16 12.91
N LEU A 421 14.11 14.09 14.22
CA LEU A 421 13.93 15.22 15.14
C LEU A 421 14.78 16.46 14.77
N SER A 422 15.94 16.25 14.14
CA SER A 422 16.80 17.35 13.66
C SER A 422 16.19 18.15 12.51
N GLY A 423 15.28 17.53 11.75
CA GLY A 423 14.67 18.11 10.57
C GLY A 423 13.27 18.66 10.79
N LEU A 424 12.76 18.79 12.01
CA LEU A 424 11.38 19.26 12.26
C LEU A 424 11.22 20.78 12.04
N PRO A 425 10.06 21.25 11.54
CA PRO A 425 9.75 22.67 11.48
C PRO A 425 9.75 23.33 12.87
N LEU A 426 10.26 24.56 12.96
CA LEU A 426 10.40 25.29 14.24
C LEU A 426 9.08 25.57 14.97
N PHE A 427 7.96 25.52 14.25
CA PHE A 427 6.62 25.72 14.81
C PHE A 427 6.00 24.44 15.36
N ILE A 428 6.60 23.25 15.16
CA ILE A 428 6.12 21.99 15.73
C ILE A 428 6.91 21.66 17.00
N ARG A 429 6.20 21.19 18.03
CA ARG A 429 6.80 20.61 19.24
C ARG A 429 6.21 19.24 19.51
N ILE A 430 7.04 18.33 20.01
CA ILE A 430 6.63 16.95 20.27
C ILE A 430 6.83 16.63 21.74
N MET A 431 5.77 16.20 22.41
CA MET A 431 5.84 15.61 23.74
C MET A 431 5.87 14.09 23.59
N VAL A 432 6.96 13.48 24.02
CA VAL A 432 7.19 12.03 23.99
C VAL A 432 7.07 11.48 25.39
N VAL A 433 6.30 10.40 25.56
CA VAL A 433 6.08 9.76 26.86
C VAL A 433 6.51 8.30 26.80
N SER A 434 7.29 7.85 27.79
CA SER A 434 7.71 6.44 27.86
C SER A 434 8.13 5.97 29.25
N ARG A 435 8.40 4.68 29.40
CA ARG A 435 9.26 4.13 30.46
C ARG A 435 10.74 4.45 30.19
N GLN A 436 11.56 4.28 31.22
CA GLN A 436 13.01 4.38 31.10
C GLN A 436 13.59 3.05 30.60
N GLU A 437 13.53 2.83 29.30
CA GLU A 437 14.17 1.68 28.65
C GLU A 437 15.59 2.06 28.18
N PRO A 438 16.57 1.14 28.22
CA PRO A 438 17.97 1.45 27.87
C PRO A 438 18.16 1.97 26.44
N ASP A 439 17.37 1.47 25.49
CA ASP A 439 17.38 1.88 24.09
C ASP A 439 16.79 3.30 23.89
N ILE A 440 15.68 3.61 24.54
CA ILE A 440 15.05 4.95 24.51
C ILE A 440 15.98 5.97 25.16
N GLN A 441 16.58 5.64 26.31
CA GLN A 441 17.55 6.50 27.00
C GLN A 441 18.76 6.81 26.11
N ARG A 442 19.27 5.80 25.40
CA ARG A 442 20.41 5.97 24.47
C ARG A 442 20.06 6.90 23.31
N ALA A 443 18.82 6.83 22.81
CA ALA A 443 18.39 7.62 21.66
C ALA A 443 17.96 9.06 22.02
N LEU A 444 17.25 9.27 23.13
CA LEU A 444 16.67 10.57 23.51
C LEU A 444 17.44 11.30 24.61
N GLY A 445 18.07 10.57 25.54
CA GLY A 445 18.58 11.14 26.78
C GLY A 445 19.72 12.16 26.62
N SER A 446 20.55 12.00 25.59
CA SER A 446 21.67 12.91 25.29
C SER A 446 21.45 13.75 24.03
N HIS A 447 20.24 13.72 23.46
CA HIS A 447 19.97 14.38 22.19
C HIS A 447 19.83 15.90 22.36
N SER A 448 20.47 16.68 21.48
CA SER A 448 20.53 18.16 21.58
C SER A 448 19.15 18.83 21.67
N HIS A 449 18.20 18.37 20.84
CA HIS A 449 16.84 18.91 20.77
C HIS A 449 15.84 18.36 21.82
N VAL A 450 16.26 17.47 22.73
CA VAL A 450 15.37 16.79 23.69
C VAL A 450 15.60 17.29 25.12
N ARG A 451 14.50 17.63 25.82
CA ARG A 451 14.47 17.93 27.25
C ARG A 451 13.93 16.73 28.03
N PRO A 452 14.77 15.98 28.76
CA PRO A 452 14.29 14.90 29.63
C PRO A 452 13.60 15.46 30.88
N TYR A 453 12.51 14.84 31.31
CA TYR A 453 11.81 15.12 32.57
C TYR A 453 11.39 13.80 33.24
N LEU A 454 11.93 13.55 34.43
CA LEU A 454 11.60 12.37 35.23
C LEU A 454 10.35 12.65 36.08
N LEU A 455 9.33 11.81 35.92
CA LEU A 455 8.17 11.75 36.78
C LEU A 455 8.53 10.92 38.02
N ASP A 456 9.02 11.61 39.05
CA ASP A 456 9.47 11.00 40.31
C ASP A 456 8.29 10.46 41.12
N PHE A 457 8.35 9.18 41.46
CA PHE A 457 7.29 8.47 42.20
C PHE A 457 7.45 8.60 43.72
N ASP A 458 8.67 8.86 44.21
CA ASP A 458 8.98 9.00 45.65
C ASP A 458 8.86 10.44 46.15
N SER A 459 8.33 11.35 45.31
CA SER A 459 8.14 12.76 45.66
C SER A 459 6.97 12.98 46.63
N ALA A 460 7.08 13.99 47.50
CA ALA A 460 6.03 14.36 48.44
C ALA A 460 4.77 14.84 47.69
N GLU A 461 4.96 15.50 46.55
CA GLU A 461 3.92 15.95 45.64
C GLU A 461 3.13 14.76 45.06
N THR A 462 3.80 13.69 44.64
CA THR A 462 3.14 12.49 44.11
C THR A 462 2.33 11.76 45.18
N THR A 463 2.84 11.68 46.42
CA THR A 463 2.08 11.11 47.54
C THR A 463 0.81 11.93 47.82
N GLY A 464 0.92 13.27 47.76
CA GLY A 464 -0.23 14.18 47.87
C GLY A 464 -1.27 13.98 46.76
N ASP A 465 -0.83 13.81 45.51
CA ASP A 465 -1.73 13.55 44.38
C ASP A 465 -2.45 12.18 44.52
N ILE A 466 -1.75 11.14 44.99
CA ILE A 466 -2.34 9.81 45.23
C ILE A 466 -3.41 9.90 46.32
N LEU A 467 -3.15 10.64 47.39
CA LEU A 467 -4.12 10.85 48.46
C LEU A 467 -5.42 11.47 47.93
N GLN A 468 -5.30 12.51 47.09
CA GLN A 468 -6.48 13.14 46.46
C GLN A 468 -7.19 12.20 45.48
N PHE A 469 -6.44 11.42 44.71
CA PHE A 469 -7.00 10.40 43.82
C PHE A 469 -7.81 9.36 44.59
N VAL A 470 -7.24 8.78 45.66
CA VAL A 470 -7.91 7.77 46.50
C VAL A 470 -9.16 8.36 47.14
N ARG A 471 -9.07 9.58 47.68
CA ARG A 471 -10.23 10.29 48.26
C ARG A 471 -11.36 10.46 47.25
N HIS A 472 -11.05 10.95 46.05
CA HIS A 472 -12.05 11.14 44.99
C HIS A 472 -12.69 9.82 44.56
N ARG A 473 -11.89 8.77 44.36
CA ARG A 473 -12.41 7.45 43.91
C ARG A 473 -13.25 6.75 44.97
N LEU A 474 -12.88 6.84 46.25
CA LEU A 474 -13.70 6.28 47.32
C LEU A 474 -15.00 7.07 47.51
N GLU A 475 -14.98 8.39 47.31
CA GLU A 475 -16.18 9.22 47.27
C GLU A 475 -17.12 8.77 46.14
N GLU A 476 -16.61 8.53 44.93
CA GLU A 476 -17.41 7.98 43.83
C GLU A 476 -18.02 6.60 44.17
N ILE A 477 -17.25 5.71 44.81
CA ILE A 477 -17.74 4.39 45.23
C ILE A 477 -18.85 4.54 46.27
N ARG A 478 -18.72 5.47 47.22
CA ARG A 478 -19.75 5.80 48.21
C ARG A 478 -21.04 6.25 47.54
N VAL A 479 -20.95 7.22 46.63
CA VAL A 479 -22.09 7.79 45.90
C VAL A 479 -22.77 6.74 45.03
N LYS A 480 -22.01 5.89 44.33
CA LYS A 480 -22.56 4.79 43.51
C LYS A 480 -23.18 3.68 44.36
N GLY A 481 -22.59 3.35 45.51
CA GLY A 481 -23.04 2.27 46.38
C GLY A 481 -24.39 2.57 47.02
N GLY A 482 -24.66 3.81 47.43
CA GLY A 482 -25.95 4.22 47.99
C GLY A 482 -26.33 3.62 49.37
N PHE A 483 -25.62 2.59 49.84
CA PHE A 483 -25.78 1.93 51.14
C PHE A 483 -24.62 2.18 52.12
N LEU A 484 -23.59 2.93 51.72
CA LEU A 484 -22.44 3.28 52.55
C LEU A 484 -22.72 4.57 53.34
N GLY A 485 -22.26 4.64 54.60
CA GLY A 485 -22.51 5.78 55.49
C GLY A 485 -21.84 7.08 55.01
N THR A 486 -22.34 8.24 55.46
CA THR A 486 -21.80 9.57 55.10
C THR A 486 -20.35 9.78 55.52
N ASP A 487 -19.90 9.05 56.55
CA ASP A 487 -18.53 9.15 57.07
C ASP A 487 -17.62 8.05 56.50
N TRP A 488 -18.12 7.20 55.61
CA TRP A 488 -17.32 6.16 54.95
C TRP A 488 -16.39 6.78 53.90
N PRO A 489 -15.10 6.38 53.83
CA PRO A 489 -14.41 5.38 54.66
C PRO A 489 -13.64 5.95 55.89
N GLY A 490 -13.61 7.26 56.08
CA GLY A 490 -12.82 7.96 57.10
C GLY A 490 -11.39 8.28 56.66
N ASP A 491 -10.85 9.44 57.06
CA ASP A 491 -9.53 9.93 56.63
C ASP A 491 -8.38 8.97 57.00
N ASP A 492 -8.47 8.27 58.13
CA ASP A 492 -7.45 7.29 58.56
C ASP A 492 -7.29 6.14 57.54
N LYS A 493 -8.40 5.62 57.01
CA LYS A 493 -8.38 4.54 56.00
C LYS A 493 -7.87 5.06 54.64
N ILE A 494 -8.19 6.31 54.30
CA ILE A 494 -7.70 6.96 53.06
C ILE A 494 -6.18 7.14 53.12
N ASN A 495 -5.66 7.67 54.24
CA ASN A 495 -4.22 7.83 54.45
C ASN A 495 -3.49 6.48 54.42
N ALA A 496 -4.04 5.45 55.08
CA ALA A 496 -3.45 4.12 55.07
C ALA A 496 -3.35 3.50 53.66
N LEU A 497 -4.34 3.74 52.79
CA LEU A 497 -4.28 3.31 51.38
C LEU A 497 -3.26 4.11 50.58
N ALA A 498 -3.20 5.43 50.77
CA ALA A 498 -2.23 6.29 50.09
C ALA A 498 -0.79 5.90 50.45
N ASP A 499 -0.53 5.66 51.74
CA ASP A 499 0.78 5.19 52.23
C ASP A 499 1.15 3.83 51.62
N ARG A 500 0.17 2.92 51.52
CA ARG A 500 0.36 1.57 50.95
C ARG A 500 0.52 1.58 49.43
N ALA A 501 0.21 2.67 48.75
CA ALA A 501 0.49 2.82 47.33
C ALA A 501 1.98 3.07 47.06
N SER A 502 2.76 3.54 48.05
CA SER A 502 4.20 3.86 47.94
C SER A 502 4.56 4.58 46.63
N GLY A 503 3.84 5.65 46.29
CA GLY A 503 4.11 6.44 45.08
C GLY A 503 3.58 5.85 43.76
N LEU A 504 2.96 4.67 43.78
CA LEU A 504 2.45 3.98 42.59
C LEU A 504 0.95 4.21 42.38
N PHE A 505 0.60 5.08 41.43
CA PHE A 505 -0.80 5.30 41.00
C PHE A 505 -1.50 4.02 40.52
N ILE A 506 -0.78 3.10 39.89
CA ILE A 506 -1.34 1.81 39.47
C ILE A 506 -1.82 0.99 40.67
N TRP A 507 -1.10 1.03 41.79
CA TRP A 507 -1.53 0.36 43.02
C TRP A 507 -2.82 0.99 43.52
N ALA A 508 -2.86 2.33 43.65
CA ALA A 508 -4.04 3.05 44.13
C ALA A 508 -5.26 2.80 43.24
N SER A 509 -5.10 2.84 41.91
CA SER A 509 -6.17 2.58 40.96
C SER A 509 -6.67 1.13 41.03
N THR A 510 -5.78 0.14 41.08
CA THR A 510 -6.16 -1.28 41.19
C THR A 510 -6.81 -1.57 42.54
N ALA A 511 -6.34 -0.96 43.63
CA ALA A 511 -6.94 -1.06 44.95
C ALA A 511 -8.36 -0.47 44.96
N CYS A 512 -8.57 0.71 44.38
CA CYS A 512 -9.91 1.28 44.25
C CYS A 512 -10.84 0.41 43.40
N LEU A 513 -10.36 -0.18 42.30
CA LEU A 513 -11.16 -1.12 41.48
C LEU A 513 -11.51 -2.39 42.25
N TYR A 514 -10.60 -2.88 43.10
CA TYR A 514 -10.86 -4.02 43.98
C TYR A 514 -11.94 -3.69 45.03
N ILE A 515 -11.90 -2.48 45.59
CA ILE A 515 -12.88 -1.98 46.56
C ILE A 515 -14.25 -1.73 45.90
N GLU A 516 -14.31 -1.26 44.66
CA GLU A 516 -15.57 -1.03 43.91
C GLU A 516 -16.39 -2.33 43.66
N SER A 517 -15.89 -3.50 44.05
CA SER A 517 -16.60 -4.78 43.95
C SER A 517 -17.79 -4.92 44.91
N TYR A 518 -18.43 -6.09 44.94
CA TYR A 518 -19.75 -6.32 45.58
C TYR A 518 -19.87 -5.85 47.05
N ASP A 519 -18.79 -5.85 47.83
CA ASP A 519 -18.78 -5.39 49.24
C ASP A 519 -17.58 -4.47 49.51
N PRO A 520 -17.73 -3.14 49.30
CA PRO A 520 -16.62 -2.20 49.39
C PRO A 520 -16.00 -2.07 50.79
N ASP A 521 -16.80 -2.14 51.85
CA ASP A 521 -16.28 -1.95 53.21
C ASP A 521 -15.46 -3.15 53.68
N LYS A 522 -15.93 -4.37 53.38
CA LYS A 522 -15.17 -5.60 53.66
C LYS A 522 -13.84 -5.62 52.90
N ARG A 523 -13.88 -5.27 51.61
CA ARG A 523 -12.70 -5.28 50.72
C ARG A 523 -11.65 -4.23 51.13
N LEU A 524 -12.13 -3.08 51.58
CA LEU A 524 -11.28 -2.03 52.14
C LEU A 524 -10.59 -2.52 53.43
N CYS A 525 -11.34 -3.16 54.34
CA CYS A 525 -10.77 -3.72 55.56
C CYS A 525 -9.76 -4.85 55.24
N GLU A 526 -10.06 -5.75 54.30
CA GLU A 526 -9.13 -6.79 53.83
C GLU A 526 -7.79 -6.20 53.34
N LEU A 527 -7.82 -5.09 52.61
CA LEU A 527 -6.60 -4.43 52.13
C LEU A 527 -5.82 -3.71 53.24
N ILE A 528 -6.47 -3.28 54.33
CA ILE A 528 -5.82 -2.59 55.44
C ILE A 528 -5.26 -3.59 56.46
N ASP A 529 -6.00 -4.67 56.74
CA ASP A 529 -5.71 -5.67 57.77
C ASP A 529 -4.56 -6.62 57.40
N GLN A 530 -4.14 -6.69 56.13
CA GLN A 530 -2.98 -7.45 55.65
C GLN A 530 -1.64 -6.83 56.11
N ARG A 531 -1.42 -6.66 57.42
CA ARG A 531 -0.11 -6.37 58.00
C ARG A 531 0.72 -7.65 58.04
N SER A 532 1.87 -7.61 57.37
CA SER A 532 3.05 -8.46 57.56
C SER A 532 2.95 -9.97 57.25
N GLU A 533 3.20 -10.35 55.99
CA GLU A 533 3.83 -11.65 55.68
C GLU A 533 4.92 -11.60 54.58
N SER A 534 5.09 -10.51 53.81
CA SER A 534 6.14 -10.45 52.78
C SER A 534 7.34 -9.60 53.20
N ASN A 535 8.42 -10.26 53.65
CA ASN A 535 9.76 -9.69 53.82
C ASN A 535 10.47 -9.37 52.47
N SER A 536 9.72 -9.13 51.38
CA SER A 536 10.31 -8.87 50.06
C SER A 536 10.60 -7.38 49.88
N SER A 537 11.88 -7.00 49.92
CA SER A 537 12.37 -5.62 49.78
C SER A 537 12.53 -5.20 48.31
N GLY A 538 11.47 -5.27 47.51
CA GLY A 538 11.47 -4.87 46.09
C GLY A 538 10.45 -3.76 45.77
N PRO A 539 10.69 -2.91 44.76
CA PRO A 539 9.81 -1.78 44.41
C PRO A 539 8.40 -2.21 43.96
N PHE A 540 8.20 -3.48 43.60
CA PHE A 540 6.90 -4.05 43.20
C PHE A 540 6.29 -4.99 44.24
N ALA A 541 6.90 -5.19 45.42
CA ALA A 541 6.43 -6.17 46.39
C ALA A 541 4.98 -5.92 46.87
N GLN A 542 4.62 -4.64 47.05
CA GLN A 542 3.26 -4.23 47.42
C GLN A 542 2.26 -4.38 46.26
N LEU A 543 2.72 -4.24 45.01
CA LEU A 543 1.92 -4.45 43.81
C LEU A 543 1.68 -5.95 43.54
N ASP A 544 2.71 -6.78 43.71
CA ASP A 544 2.60 -8.24 43.59
C ASP A 544 1.66 -8.80 44.68
N SER A 545 1.73 -8.26 45.91
CA SER A 545 0.75 -8.57 46.97
C SER A 545 -0.68 -8.18 46.58
N LEU A 546 -0.88 -7.04 45.91
CA LEU A 546 -2.20 -6.63 45.43
C LEU A 546 -2.72 -7.55 44.31
N TYR A 547 -1.87 -7.96 43.37
CA TYR A 547 -2.25 -8.93 42.34
C TYR A 547 -2.60 -10.29 42.93
N LYS A 548 -1.81 -10.78 43.91
CA LYS A 548 -2.11 -12.00 44.63
C LYS A 548 -3.48 -11.92 45.32
N THR A 549 -3.73 -10.85 46.08
CA THR A 549 -5.02 -10.62 46.74
C THR A 549 -6.16 -10.54 45.73
N GLY A 550 -5.99 -9.80 44.62
CA GLY A 550 -6.99 -9.68 43.55
C GLY A 550 -7.31 -11.02 42.86
N LEU A 551 -6.30 -11.85 42.61
CA LEU A 551 -6.50 -13.19 42.05
C LEU A 551 -7.18 -14.12 43.05
N GLN A 552 -6.70 -14.19 44.29
CA GLN A 552 -7.25 -15.07 45.33
C GLN A 552 -8.72 -14.77 45.65
N SER A 553 -9.08 -13.49 45.61
CA SER A 553 -10.44 -13.02 45.89
C SER A 553 -11.39 -13.12 44.69
N GLY A 554 -10.88 -13.01 43.46
CA GLY A 554 -11.65 -13.14 42.23
C GLY A 554 -11.83 -14.60 41.79
N GLY A 555 -10.92 -15.49 42.16
CA GLY A 555 -10.90 -16.88 41.67
C GLY A 555 -11.28 -17.94 42.70
N LEU A 556 -11.85 -19.05 42.23
CA LEU A 556 -12.05 -20.28 43.02
C LEU A 556 -10.86 -21.22 42.82
N TRP A 557 -9.66 -20.80 43.21
CA TRP A 557 -8.42 -21.53 42.92
C TRP A 557 -8.32 -22.91 43.57
N ASN A 558 -9.12 -23.15 44.61
CA ASN A 558 -9.28 -24.48 45.22
C ASN A 558 -10.06 -25.47 44.35
N ASP A 559 -10.79 -25.00 43.32
CA ASP A 559 -11.43 -25.85 42.32
C ASP A 559 -10.45 -26.10 41.16
N PRO A 560 -9.97 -27.34 40.95
CA PRO A 560 -9.04 -27.66 39.87
C PRO A 560 -9.57 -27.29 38.48
N SER A 561 -10.89 -27.35 38.28
CA SER A 561 -11.53 -27.05 37.00
C SER A 561 -11.44 -25.56 36.69
N PHE A 562 -11.69 -24.71 37.70
CA PHE A 562 -11.54 -23.27 37.57
C PHE A 562 -10.08 -22.87 37.37
N SER A 563 -9.18 -23.45 38.17
CA SER A 563 -7.74 -23.15 38.08
C SER A 563 -7.20 -23.47 36.68
N SER A 564 -7.52 -24.64 36.14
CA SER A 564 -7.12 -25.03 34.78
C SER A 564 -7.70 -24.10 33.72
N ASP A 565 -9.02 -23.85 33.72
CA ASP A 565 -9.66 -22.98 32.72
C ASP A 565 -9.07 -21.56 32.78
N CYS A 566 -8.90 -21.02 33.98
CA CYS A 566 -8.39 -19.66 34.20
C CYS A 566 -6.93 -19.52 33.75
N CYS A 567 -6.08 -20.49 34.06
CA CYS A 567 -4.69 -20.51 33.59
C CYS A 567 -4.61 -20.59 32.06
N SER A 568 -5.39 -21.46 31.42
CA SER A 568 -5.43 -21.53 29.94
C SER A 568 -5.94 -20.22 29.32
N ILE A 569 -6.96 -19.58 29.90
CA ILE A 569 -7.48 -18.28 29.43
C ILE A 569 -6.42 -17.19 29.56
N LEU A 570 -5.79 -17.06 30.74
CA LEU A 570 -4.76 -16.06 30.96
C LEU A 570 -3.56 -16.33 30.06
N GLY A 571 -3.11 -17.58 29.94
CA GLY A 571 -2.00 -17.96 29.07
C GLY A 571 -2.29 -17.66 27.59
N ALA A 572 -3.53 -17.87 27.14
CA ALA A 572 -3.96 -17.48 25.80
C ALA A 572 -3.89 -15.95 25.61
N ILE A 573 -4.36 -15.16 26.57
CA ILE A 573 -4.30 -13.69 26.53
C ILE A 573 -2.84 -13.21 26.50
N LEU A 574 -1.95 -13.81 27.30
CA LEU A 574 -0.53 -13.41 27.38
C LEU A 574 0.25 -13.78 26.11
N CYS A 575 -0.03 -14.93 25.50
CA CYS A 575 0.71 -15.40 24.33
C CYS A 575 0.14 -14.86 23.01
N ALA A 576 -1.07 -14.30 23.01
CA ALA A 576 -1.73 -13.84 21.81
C ALA A 576 -0.94 -12.73 21.10
N ARG A 577 -0.94 -12.75 19.75
CA ARG A 577 -0.28 -11.71 18.93
C ARG A 577 -1.12 -10.45 18.73
N ILE A 578 -2.43 -10.59 18.95
CA ILE A 578 -3.42 -9.51 18.99
C ILE A 578 -4.46 -9.83 20.09
N PRO A 579 -5.12 -8.83 20.68
CA PRO A 579 -6.17 -9.01 21.67
C PRO A 579 -7.25 -9.96 21.18
N LEU A 580 -7.61 -10.92 22.03
CA LEU A 580 -8.61 -11.91 21.70
C LEU A 580 -9.98 -11.47 22.22
N SER A 581 -11.03 -11.66 21.43
CA SER A 581 -12.41 -11.54 21.88
C SER A 581 -12.83 -12.78 22.69
N TYR A 582 -13.91 -12.69 23.47
CA TYR A 582 -14.48 -13.84 24.19
C TYR A 582 -14.75 -15.02 23.26
N SER A 583 -15.31 -14.75 22.07
CA SER A 583 -15.60 -15.75 21.05
C SER A 583 -14.35 -16.45 20.55
N VAL A 584 -13.24 -15.73 20.39
CA VAL A 584 -11.98 -16.31 19.91
C VAL A 584 -11.35 -17.18 21.01
N ILE A 585 -11.34 -16.72 22.26
CA ILE A 585 -10.81 -17.52 23.39
C ILE A 585 -11.62 -18.81 23.56
N ASP A 586 -12.95 -18.71 23.58
CA ASP A 586 -13.83 -19.86 23.75
C ASP A 586 -13.67 -20.86 22.60
N ALA A 587 -13.51 -20.38 21.35
CA ALA A 587 -13.29 -21.21 20.17
C ALA A 587 -11.92 -21.89 20.16
N LEU A 588 -10.84 -21.17 20.50
CA LEU A 588 -9.47 -21.71 20.49
C LEU A 588 -9.25 -22.69 21.66
N LEU A 589 -9.68 -22.35 22.87
CA LEU A 589 -9.48 -23.20 24.05
C LEU A 589 -10.51 -24.33 24.16
N VAL A 590 -11.56 -24.33 23.34
CA VAL A 590 -12.64 -25.33 23.34
C VAL A 590 -13.28 -25.42 24.74
N LEU A 591 -13.60 -24.26 25.33
CA LEU A 591 -14.18 -24.21 26.66
C LEU A 591 -15.62 -24.75 26.66
N PRO A 592 -16.06 -25.47 27.71
CA PRO A 592 -17.42 -25.98 27.77
C PRO A 592 -18.47 -24.86 27.76
N GLN A 593 -19.60 -25.04 27.06
CA GLN A 593 -20.67 -24.02 26.96
C GLN A 593 -21.21 -23.54 28.33
N HIS A 594 -21.15 -24.38 29.37
CA HIS A 594 -21.58 -24.02 30.72
C HIS A 594 -20.50 -23.27 31.53
N ARG A 595 -19.26 -23.22 31.05
CA ARG A 595 -18.09 -22.52 31.62
C ARG A 595 -17.36 -21.69 30.54
N PRO A 596 -18.02 -20.69 29.92
CA PRO A 596 -17.37 -19.81 28.95
C PRO A 596 -16.34 -18.91 29.63
N SER A 597 -15.33 -18.47 28.89
CA SER A 597 -14.25 -17.59 29.37
C SER A 597 -14.78 -16.32 30.05
N ARG A 598 -15.92 -15.80 29.59
CA ARG A 598 -16.60 -14.63 30.18
C ARG A 598 -16.86 -14.76 31.68
N LYS A 599 -17.12 -15.98 32.20
CA LYS A 599 -17.36 -16.19 33.64
C LYS A 599 -16.09 -16.07 34.49
N SER A 600 -14.94 -16.49 33.96
CA SER A 600 -13.65 -16.37 34.65
C SER A 600 -13.11 -14.95 34.52
N ILE A 601 -13.20 -14.37 33.32
CA ILE A 601 -12.72 -13.01 33.02
C ILE A 601 -13.52 -11.94 33.78
N SER A 602 -14.84 -12.09 33.92
CA SER A 602 -15.66 -11.12 34.65
C SER A 602 -15.32 -11.00 36.13
N ARG A 603 -14.62 -11.99 36.71
CA ARG A 603 -14.15 -11.95 38.09
C ARG A 603 -12.76 -11.33 38.24
N LEU A 604 -12.05 -11.11 37.13
CA LEU A 604 -10.70 -10.56 37.06
C LEU A 604 -10.67 -9.14 36.48
N THR A 605 -11.79 -8.42 36.54
CA THR A 605 -11.94 -7.04 36.03
C THR A 605 -11.02 -6.03 36.71
N CYS A 606 -10.48 -6.34 37.89
CA CYS A 606 -9.48 -5.51 38.56
C CYS A 606 -8.11 -5.52 37.87
N VAL A 607 -7.82 -6.53 37.04
CA VAL A 607 -6.52 -6.72 36.34
C VAL A 607 -6.66 -6.88 34.82
N LEU A 608 -7.87 -7.16 34.32
CA LEU A 608 -8.18 -7.24 32.89
C LEU A 608 -9.09 -6.10 32.46
N ARG A 609 -8.78 -5.48 31.32
CA ARG A 609 -9.64 -4.54 30.63
C ARG A 609 -10.45 -5.29 29.58
N ILE A 610 -11.76 -5.12 29.64
CA ILE A 610 -12.69 -5.75 28.70
C ILE A 610 -13.16 -4.67 27.74
N SER A 611 -12.94 -4.87 26.44
CA SER A 611 -13.56 -4.06 25.40
C SER A 611 -14.31 -4.96 24.42
N GLU A 612 -15.53 -4.55 24.04
CA GLU A 612 -16.31 -5.26 23.02
C GLU A 612 -15.72 -5.09 21.62
N THR A 613 -15.01 -3.98 21.37
CA THR A 613 -14.42 -3.66 20.06
C THR A 613 -12.94 -3.99 19.95
N GLU A 614 -12.21 -3.89 21.07
CA GLU A 614 -10.75 -3.93 21.12
C GLU A 614 -10.21 -5.24 21.71
N GLY A 615 -11.09 -6.18 22.08
CA GLY A 615 -10.75 -7.46 22.69
C GLY A 615 -10.47 -7.36 24.20
N ILE A 616 -10.03 -8.48 24.77
CA ILE A 616 -9.64 -8.58 26.19
C ILE A 616 -8.15 -8.26 26.31
N ARG A 617 -7.81 -7.35 27.22
CA ARG A 617 -6.43 -6.94 27.49
C ARG A 617 -6.08 -7.03 28.95
N ILE A 618 -4.78 -7.09 29.20
CA ILE A 618 -4.22 -6.87 30.52
C ILE A 618 -4.29 -5.37 30.80
N LEU A 619 -4.75 -4.99 31.99
CA LEU A 619 -4.92 -3.57 32.35
C LEU A 619 -3.56 -2.85 32.45
N HIS A 620 -2.51 -3.57 32.84
CA HIS A 620 -1.17 -3.01 32.92
C HIS A 620 -0.07 -4.07 32.70
N PRO A 621 0.98 -3.78 31.91
CA PRO A 621 2.03 -4.76 31.58
C PRO A 621 2.76 -5.38 32.78
N SER A 622 2.80 -4.72 33.94
CA SER A 622 3.40 -5.35 35.14
C SER A 622 2.66 -6.60 35.60
N PHE A 623 1.39 -6.79 35.24
CA PHE A 623 0.63 -8.00 35.51
C PHE A 623 1.05 -9.16 34.60
N HIS A 624 1.39 -8.90 33.33
CA HIS A 624 2.00 -9.88 32.43
C HIS A 624 3.32 -10.42 33.03
N ASP A 625 4.18 -9.52 33.49
CA ASP A 625 5.46 -9.89 34.11
C ASP A 625 5.27 -10.62 35.44
N TYR A 626 4.22 -10.29 36.20
CA TYR A 626 3.88 -11.00 37.43
C TYR A 626 3.57 -12.48 37.14
N LEU A 627 2.64 -12.73 36.22
CA LEU A 627 2.19 -14.08 35.86
C LEU A 627 3.27 -14.94 35.18
N SER A 628 4.16 -14.32 34.42
CA SER A 628 5.21 -15.04 33.65
C SER A 628 6.53 -15.22 34.40
N LYS A 629 6.89 -14.32 35.33
CA LYS A 629 8.24 -14.31 35.94
C LYS A 629 8.27 -14.12 37.46
N ARG A 630 7.33 -13.38 38.07
CA ARG A 630 7.44 -12.99 39.51
C ARG A 630 6.60 -13.84 40.46
N CYS A 631 5.61 -14.58 39.99
CA CYS A 631 4.75 -15.42 40.84
C CYS A 631 5.17 -16.89 40.89
N SER A 632 6.45 -17.22 40.64
CA SER A 632 6.94 -18.60 40.57
C SER A 632 6.55 -19.42 41.82
N GLY A 633 5.77 -20.48 41.63
CA GLY A 633 5.27 -21.36 42.69
C GLY A 633 3.82 -21.14 43.10
N GLU A 634 3.16 -20.08 42.59
CA GLU A 634 1.73 -19.87 42.76
C GLU A 634 0.92 -20.66 41.72
N GLN A 635 -0.35 -20.97 42.03
CA GLN A 635 -1.23 -21.80 41.18
C GLN A 635 -1.57 -21.20 39.81
N TRP A 636 -1.38 -19.90 39.64
CA TRP A 636 -1.64 -19.13 38.41
C TRP A 636 -0.37 -18.75 37.64
N THR A 637 0.75 -19.43 37.91
CA THR A 637 2.00 -19.23 37.16
C THR A 637 1.83 -19.68 35.70
N ILE A 638 2.24 -18.84 34.75
CA ILE A 638 2.07 -19.09 33.31
C ILE A 638 3.44 -19.31 32.65
N ASP A 639 3.64 -20.52 32.13
CA ASP A 639 4.75 -20.83 31.24
C ASP A 639 4.40 -20.41 29.80
N LEU A 640 5.08 -19.39 29.29
CA LEU A 640 4.82 -18.85 27.96
C LEU A 640 5.16 -19.84 26.83
N GLU A 641 6.17 -20.70 26.99
CA GLU A 641 6.53 -21.67 25.96
C GLU A 641 5.47 -22.77 25.87
N LEU A 642 5.01 -23.27 27.02
CA LEU A 642 3.94 -24.26 27.10
C LEU A 642 2.62 -23.74 26.50
N HIS A 643 2.25 -22.50 26.80
CA HIS A 643 1.01 -21.91 26.28
C HIS A 643 1.12 -21.53 24.79
N ASN A 644 2.29 -21.14 24.29
CA ASN A 644 2.50 -21.01 22.84
C ASN A 644 2.36 -22.36 22.12
N LYS A 645 2.89 -23.44 22.72
CA LYS A 645 2.68 -24.81 22.21
C LYS A 645 1.21 -25.18 22.18
N GLU A 646 0.47 -24.96 23.27
CA GLU A 646 -0.96 -25.23 23.30
C GLU A 646 -1.70 -24.41 22.24
N LEU A 647 -1.48 -23.09 22.17
CA LEU A 647 -2.13 -22.23 21.17
C LEU A 647 -1.84 -22.66 19.73
N ALA A 648 -0.60 -23.02 19.40
CA ALA A 648 -0.23 -23.50 18.07
C ALA A 648 -1.05 -24.74 17.70
N LEU A 649 -1.11 -25.74 18.59
CA LEU A 649 -1.87 -26.96 18.38
C LEU A 649 -3.38 -26.72 18.34
N ARG A 650 -3.91 -25.82 19.19
CA ARG A 650 -5.33 -25.43 19.17
C ARG A 650 -5.71 -24.73 17.88
N CYS A 651 -4.86 -23.84 17.37
CA CYS A 651 -5.05 -23.20 16.07
C CYS A 651 -5.09 -24.24 14.96
N ILE A 652 -4.11 -25.16 14.91
CA ILE A 652 -4.07 -26.24 13.92
C ILE A 652 -5.35 -27.09 13.98
N ASN A 653 -5.77 -27.51 15.17
CA ASN A 653 -6.97 -28.33 15.37
C ASN A 653 -8.27 -27.61 15.00
N LEU A 654 -8.35 -26.28 15.19
CA LEU A 654 -9.48 -25.48 14.74
C LEU A 654 -9.51 -25.42 13.21
N LEU A 655 -8.36 -25.14 12.58
CA LEU A 655 -8.23 -25.02 11.15
C LEU A 655 -8.49 -26.35 10.43
N ASP A 656 -8.02 -27.47 10.97
CA ASP A 656 -8.26 -28.82 10.43
C ASP A 656 -9.77 -29.16 10.32
N LYS A 657 -10.60 -28.58 11.21
CA LYS A 657 -12.06 -28.78 11.20
C LYS A 657 -12.80 -27.83 10.24
N GLU A 658 -12.31 -26.61 10.09
CA GLU A 658 -13.03 -25.52 9.42
C GLU A 658 -12.56 -25.27 7.98
N LEU A 659 -11.28 -25.52 7.67
CA LEU A 659 -10.71 -25.25 6.36
C LEU A 659 -11.23 -26.25 5.33
N ARG A 660 -11.85 -25.71 4.27
CA ARG A 660 -12.31 -26.45 3.10
C ARG A 660 -12.06 -25.64 1.84
N GLU A 661 -12.02 -26.31 0.69
CA GLU A 661 -11.96 -25.66 -0.60
C GLU A 661 -13.13 -24.68 -0.78
N ASN A 662 -12.81 -23.47 -1.21
CA ASN A 662 -13.78 -22.39 -1.43
C ASN A 662 -14.61 -22.09 -0.18
N ILE A 663 -13.92 -21.83 0.95
CA ILE A 663 -14.56 -21.65 2.27
C ILE A 663 -15.63 -20.55 2.29
N CYS A 664 -15.45 -19.52 1.45
CA CYS A 664 -16.37 -18.39 1.30
C CYS A 664 -17.41 -18.55 0.18
N ASP A 665 -17.53 -19.74 -0.42
CA ASP A 665 -18.47 -20.06 -1.51
C ASP A 665 -18.45 -19.01 -2.65
N MET A 666 -17.24 -18.60 -3.07
CA MET A 666 -16.96 -17.61 -4.10
C MET A 666 -17.20 -18.16 -5.52
N THR A 667 -17.41 -17.26 -6.48
CA THR A 667 -17.58 -17.57 -7.92
C THR A 667 -16.73 -16.64 -8.78
N LEU A 668 -15.89 -17.18 -9.67
CA LEU A 668 -15.13 -16.38 -10.65
C LEU A 668 -16.11 -15.63 -11.58
N PRO A 669 -15.95 -14.32 -11.87
CA PRO A 669 -14.83 -13.42 -11.52
C PRO A 669 -15.08 -12.50 -10.31
N TYR A 670 -16.18 -12.67 -9.57
CA TYR A 670 -16.60 -11.70 -8.56
C TYR A 670 -16.17 -12.11 -7.14
N LEU A 671 -15.43 -11.21 -6.47
CA LEU A 671 -15.22 -11.24 -5.02
C LEU A 671 -16.50 -10.76 -4.29
N ILE A 672 -17.61 -11.49 -4.42
CA ILE A 672 -18.78 -11.21 -3.56
C ILE A 672 -18.54 -11.93 -2.23
N GLN A 673 -17.95 -11.22 -1.26
CA GLN A 673 -17.96 -11.66 0.13
C GLN A 673 -19.41 -11.72 0.62
N LYS A 674 -20.03 -12.90 0.61
CA LYS A 674 -21.38 -13.11 1.17
C LYS A 674 -21.37 -13.39 2.66
N LYS A 675 -20.23 -13.83 3.22
CA LYS A 675 -20.04 -14.09 4.66
C LYS A 675 -18.64 -13.66 5.11
N PRO A 676 -18.52 -12.85 6.18
CA PRO A 676 -17.23 -12.56 6.79
C PRO A 676 -16.64 -13.84 7.41
N LEU A 677 -15.33 -14.04 7.27
CA LEU A 677 -14.63 -15.14 7.93
C LEU A 677 -14.72 -14.97 9.45
N PRO A 678 -15.00 -16.05 10.22
CA PRO A 678 -14.92 -16.01 11.67
C PRO A 678 -13.57 -15.46 12.17
N GLU A 679 -13.63 -14.64 13.23
CA GLU A 679 -12.46 -13.99 13.82
C GLU A 679 -11.41 -15.02 14.28
N ALA A 680 -11.86 -16.15 14.85
CA ALA A 680 -10.98 -17.22 15.32
C ALA A 680 -10.20 -17.90 14.18
N ILE A 681 -10.83 -18.10 13.02
CA ILE A 681 -10.16 -18.66 11.83
C ILE A 681 -9.14 -17.66 11.29
N SER A 682 -9.49 -16.38 11.25
CA SER A 682 -8.60 -15.31 10.80
C SER A 682 -7.35 -15.21 11.69
N TYR A 683 -7.52 -15.29 13.02
CA TYR A 683 -6.41 -15.35 13.97
C TYR A 683 -5.55 -16.59 13.76
N ALA A 684 -6.16 -17.78 13.75
CA ALA A 684 -5.46 -19.05 13.64
C ALA A 684 -4.63 -19.12 12.34
N CYS A 685 -5.22 -18.73 11.19
CA CYS A 685 -4.51 -18.72 9.90
C CYS A 685 -3.30 -17.79 9.88
N ARG A 686 -3.33 -16.66 10.61
CA ARG A 686 -2.22 -15.70 10.65
C ARG A 686 -1.09 -16.15 11.58
N PHE A 687 -1.41 -16.68 12.76
CA PHE A 687 -0.42 -16.74 13.85
C PHE A 687 0.01 -18.15 14.27
N TRP A 688 -0.58 -19.23 13.74
CA TRP A 688 -0.21 -20.59 14.18
C TRP A 688 1.29 -20.90 13.96
N ILE A 689 1.89 -20.45 12.84
CA ILE A 689 3.33 -20.61 12.58
C ILE A 689 4.17 -19.76 13.53
N GLU A 690 3.73 -18.54 13.85
CA GLU A 690 4.46 -17.66 14.77
C GLU A 690 4.51 -18.24 16.19
N HIS A 691 3.42 -18.84 16.66
CA HIS A 691 3.38 -19.57 17.93
C HIS A 691 4.31 -20.78 17.90
N THR A 692 4.28 -21.58 16.82
CA THR A 692 5.20 -22.71 16.62
C THR A 692 6.67 -22.27 16.68
N CYS A 693 7.01 -21.13 16.07
CA CYS A 693 8.39 -20.62 16.03
C CYS A 693 8.91 -20.16 17.41
N GLN A 694 8.06 -19.99 18.43
CA GLN A 694 8.50 -19.68 19.80
C GLN A 694 8.93 -20.92 20.60
N ILE A 695 8.70 -22.12 20.05
CA ILE A 695 8.97 -23.38 20.74
C ILE A 695 10.41 -23.79 20.46
N SER A 696 11.17 -24.04 21.51
CA SER A 696 12.57 -24.45 21.44
C SER A 696 12.72 -25.97 21.37
N ASP A 697 11.87 -26.72 22.09
CA ASP A 697 11.89 -28.20 22.13
C ASP A 697 10.57 -28.80 21.63
N ALA A 698 10.52 -29.10 20.33
CA ALA A 698 9.35 -29.71 19.70
C ALA A 698 9.33 -31.24 19.89
N THR A 699 8.17 -31.76 20.30
CA THR A 699 7.90 -33.21 20.40
C THR A 699 7.59 -33.79 19.02
N ASP A 700 7.95 -35.05 18.75
CA ASP A 700 7.68 -35.69 17.44
C ASP A 700 6.19 -35.69 17.09
N ASP A 701 5.31 -35.91 18.08
CA ASP A 701 3.85 -35.81 17.92
C ASP A 701 3.38 -34.44 17.39
N MET A 702 4.05 -33.35 17.79
CA MET A 702 3.72 -32.01 17.30
C MET A 702 4.15 -31.84 15.83
N ILE A 703 5.32 -32.38 15.48
CA ILE A 703 5.82 -32.37 14.10
C ILE A 703 4.87 -33.16 13.20
N ASP A 704 4.42 -34.33 13.64
CA ASP A 704 3.43 -35.15 12.93
C ASP A 704 2.10 -34.43 12.75
N GLN A 705 1.61 -33.71 13.78
CA GLN A 705 0.39 -32.90 13.67
C GLN A 705 0.55 -31.77 12.64
N ILE A 706 1.68 -31.06 12.63
CA ILE A 706 1.98 -30.01 11.64
C ILE A 706 2.05 -30.62 10.23
N TYR A 707 2.72 -31.75 10.07
CA TYR A 707 2.84 -32.45 8.80
C TYR A 707 1.46 -32.87 8.27
N ASN A 708 0.65 -33.53 9.09
CA ASN A 708 -0.70 -33.95 8.70
C ASN A 708 -1.59 -32.77 8.33
N PHE A 709 -1.52 -31.67 9.10
CA PHE A 709 -2.24 -30.44 8.79
C PHE A 709 -1.84 -29.87 7.43
N LEU A 710 -0.54 -29.72 7.14
CA LEU A 710 -0.09 -29.17 5.86
C LEU A 710 -0.44 -30.10 4.69
N VAL A 711 -0.32 -31.41 4.86
CA VAL A 711 -0.67 -32.40 3.82
C VAL A 711 -2.15 -32.29 3.42
N ASN A 712 -3.04 -31.95 4.37
CA ASN A 712 -4.48 -31.87 4.14
C ASN A 712 -4.97 -30.45 3.84
N HIS A 713 -4.31 -29.41 4.36
CA HIS A 713 -4.83 -28.05 4.38
C HIS A 713 -3.88 -26.94 3.91
N LEU A 714 -2.69 -27.25 3.38
CA LEU A 714 -1.75 -26.22 2.89
C LEU A 714 -2.40 -25.23 1.89
N ILE A 715 -3.13 -25.74 0.89
CA ILE A 715 -3.76 -24.89 -0.13
C ILE A 715 -4.98 -24.15 0.42
N HIS A 716 -5.79 -24.80 1.27
CA HIS A 716 -6.92 -24.16 1.96
C HIS A 716 -6.46 -22.99 2.85
N TRP A 717 -5.32 -23.16 3.52
CA TRP A 717 -4.71 -22.11 4.33
C TRP A 717 -4.21 -20.93 3.47
N MET A 718 -3.58 -21.22 2.32
CA MET A 718 -3.22 -20.17 1.35
C MET A 718 -4.43 -19.42 0.80
N GLU A 719 -5.55 -20.14 0.54
CA GLU A 719 -6.82 -19.53 0.10
C GLU A 719 -7.30 -18.49 1.11
N VAL A 720 -7.36 -18.85 2.40
CA VAL A 720 -7.80 -17.92 3.45
C VAL A 720 -6.88 -16.70 3.55
N LEU A 721 -5.56 -16.90 3.50
CA LEU A 721 -4.62 -15.77 3.53
C LEU A 721 -4.73 -14.88 2.29
N ALA A 722 -5.02 -15.44 1.11
CA ALA A 722 -5.33 -14.67 -0.09
C ALA A 722 -6.64 -13.86 0.06
N ILE A 723 -7.69 -14.44 0.66
CA ILE A 723 -8.94 -13.74 0.98
C ILE A 723 -8.69 -12.57 1.94
N LEU A 724 -7.83 -12.78 2.94
CA LEU A 724 -7.40 -11.74 3.89
C LEU A 724 -6.43 -10.72 3.29
N LYS A 725 -6.06 -10.85 2.01
CA LYS A 725 -5.06 -10.03 1.29
C LYS A 725 -3.66 -10.07 1.90
N CYS A 726 -3.32 -11.11 2.65
CA CYS A 726 -2.03 -11.33 3.32
C CYS A 726 -1.16 -12.36 2.56
N HIS A 727 -0.97 -12.16 1.25
CA HIS A 727 -0.23 -13.11 0.40
C HIS A 727 1.28 -13.12 0.68
N ASP A 728 1.85 -11.97 1.04
CA ASP A 728 3.23 -11.81 1.49
C ASP A 728 3.51 -12.61 2.77
N HIS A 729 2.51 -12.68 3.66
CA HIS A 729 2.57 -13.46 4.89
C HIS A 729 2.73 -14.97 4.63
N ILE A 730 2.17 -15.50 3.53
CA ILE A 730 2.32 -16.91 3.14
C ILE A 730 3.81 -17.25 2.92
N ILE A 731 4.47 -16.46 2.07
CA ILE A 731 5.87 -16.68 1.70
C ILE A 731 6.78 -16.55 2.93
N ARG A 732 6.56 -15.52 3.76
CA ARG A 732 7.33 -15.30 4.99
C ARG A 732 7.11 -16.40 6.02
N SER A 733 5.85 -16.80 6.25
CA SER A 733 5.52 -17.78 7.28
C SER A 733 6.05 -19.17 6.95
N ILE A 734 5.90 -19.65 5.72
CA ILE A 734 6.46 -20.97 5.33
C ILE A 734 8.00 -20.95 5.42
N GLN A 735 8.63 -19.83 5.10
CA GLN A 735 10.08 -19.71 5.27
C GLN A 735 10.48 -19.74 6.75
N ASN A 736 9.77 -19.02 7.63
CA ASN A 736 10.02 -19.06 9.07
C ASN A 736 9.85 -20.48 9.62
N LEU A 737 8.83 -21.21 9.14
CA LEU A 737 8.65 -22.63 9.47
C LEU A 737 9.85 -23.47 8.99
N THR A 738 10.33 -23.25 7.77
CA THR A 738 11.49 -23.95 7.22
C THR A 738 12.76 -23.65 8.03
N GLU A 739 12.97 -22.40 8.45
CA GLU A 739 14.11 -22.01 9.29
C GLU A 739 14.00 -22.60 10.69
N TRP A 740 12.81 -22.63 11.29
CA TRP A 740 12.56 -23.29 12.56
C TRP A 740 12.85 -24.80 12.49
N LEU A 741 12.41 -25.49 11.42
CA LEU A 741 12.71 -26.90 11.19
C LEU A 741 14.22 -27.17 11.04
N ARG A 742 14.97 -26.27 10.40
CA ARG A 742 16.44 -26.38 10.31
C ARG A 742 17.11 -26.23 11.68
N LYS A 743 16.64 -25.29 12.52
CA LYS A 743 17.20 -25.06 13.86
C LYS A 743 17.07 -26.29 14.77
N LEU A 744 15.98 -27.03 14.66
CA LEU A 744 15.74 -28.26 15.43
C LEU A 744 16.74 -29.38 15.11
N SER A 745 17.56 -29.27 14.04
CA SER A 745 18.60 -30.24 13.67
C SER A 745 18.09 -31.69 13.54
N ARG A 746 16.80 -31.89 13.24
CA ARG A 746 16.16 -33.20 13.05
C ARG A 746 16.01 -33.50 11.55
N ASN A 747 16.28 -34.75 11.17
CA ASN A 747 16.25 -35.24 9.78
C ASN A 747 14.83 -35.61 9.30
N ASP A 748 13.80 -34.82 9.61
CA ASP A 748 12.46 -35.06 9.04
C ASP A 748 12.41 -34.53 7.59
N THR A 749 12.76 -35.42 6.68
CA THR A 749 12.86 -35.11 5.24
C THR A 749 11.51 -34.80 4.61
N ASN A 750 10.40 -35.37 5.10
CA ASN A 750 9.09 -35.23 4.46
C ASN A 750 8.46 -33.87 4.74
N LEU A 751 8.47 -33.43 6.01
CA LEU A 751 7.95 -32.11 6.36
C LEU A 751 8.81 -30.99 5.78
N GLN A 752 10.13 -31.14 5.80
CA GLN A 752 11.05 -30.19 5.15
C GLN A 752 10.79 -30.10 3.64
N GLN A 753 10.57 -31.24 2.97
CA GLN A 753 10.24 -31.26 1.54
C GLN A 753 8.88 -30.62 1.26
N LEU A 754 7.86 -30.89 2.09
CA LEU A 754 6.53 -30.28 1.94
C LEU A 754 6.57 -28.76 2.16
N ALA A 755 7.30 -28.29 3.18
CA ALA A 755 7.50 -26.87 3.43
C ALA A 755 8.26 -26.21 2.27
N TYR A 756 9.28 -26.88 1.72
CA TYR A 756 9.99 -26.42 0.53
C TYR A 756 9.06 -26.33 -0.70
N ASP A 757 8.32 -27.40 -1.01
CA ASP A 757 7.37 -27.41 -2.13
C ASP A 757 6.28 -26.33 -1.95
N GLY A 758 5.78 -26.13 -0.73
CA GLY A 758 4.80 -25.10 -0.40
C GLY A 758 5.36 -23.70 -0.59
N HIS A 759 6.62 -23.49 -0.22
CA HIS A 759 7.32 -22.22 -0.44
C HIS A 759 7.50 -21.95 -1.94
N ARG A 760 7.97 -22.95 -2.71
CA ARG A 760 8.13 -22.84 -4.17
C ARG A 760 6.80 -22.58 -4.88
N PHE A 761 5.74 -23.24 -4.46
CA PHE A 761 4.39 -23.02 -4.96
C PHE A 761 3.94 -21.57 -4.72
N ALA A 762 4.08 -21.07 -3.49
CA ALA A 762 3.69 -19.71 -3.14
C ALA A 762 4.49 -18.64 -3.90
N GLN A 763 5.79 -18.87 -4.13
CA GLN A 763 6.64 -17.95 -4.89
C GLN A 763 6.31 -17.95 -6.38
N TYR A 764 6.21 -19.13 -6.99
CA TYR A 764 5.98 -19.26 -8.44
C TYR A 764 4.60 -18.74 -8.84
N PHE A 765 3.57 -18.94 -8.01
CA PHE A 765 2.20 -18.49 -8.26
C PHE A 765 1.82 -17.22 -7.48
N ALA A 766 2.79 -16.45 -6.98
CA ALA A 766 2.52 -15.26 -6.15
C ALA A 766 1.56 -14.27 -6.83
N ASN A 767 1.74 -14.00 -8.13
CA ASN A 767 0.87 -13.12 -8.91
C ASN A 767 -0.55 -13.69 -9.03
N THR A 768 -0.67 -14.99 -9.29
CA THR A 768 -1.95 -15.70 -9.36
C THR A 768 -2.71 -15.66 -8.04
N ILE A 769 -2.01 -15.86 -6.91
CA ILE A 769 -2.58 -15.78 -5.56
C ILE A 769 -3.10 -14.37 -5.26
N LYS A 770 -2.36 -13.35 -5.71
CA LYS A 770 -2.72 -11.93 -5.54
C LYS A 770 -3.95 -11.55 -6.36
N GLU A 771 -4.13 -12.13 -7.55
CA GLU A 771 -5.25 -11.83 -8.43
C GLU A 771 -6.59 -12.33 -7.87
N HIS A 772 -6.69 -13.61 -7.51
CA HIS A 772 -7.94 -14.18 -6.97
C HIS A 772 -7.70 -15.51 -6.24
N PRO A 773 -8.25 -15.74 -5.02
CA PRO A 773 -8.00 -16.96 -4.23
C PRO A 773 -8.32 -18.28 -4.96
N LEU A 774 -9.43 -18.34 -5.71
CA LEU A 774 -9.81 -19.55 -6.48
C LEU A 774 -8.88 -19.91 -7.64
N LEU A 775 -7.97 -19.02 -8.04
CA LEU A 775 -6.96 -19.35 -9.04
C LEU A 775 -5.93 -20.35 -8.52
N LEU A 776 -5.81 -20.51 -7.19
CA LEU A 776 -5.06 -21.60 -6.56
C LEU A 776 -5.48 -22.97 -7.11
N TYR A 777 -6.79 -23.22 -7.18
CA TYR A 777 -7.35 -24.51 -7.59
C TYR A 777 -7.42 -24.66 -9.11
N THR A 778 -7.83 -23.62 -9.81
CA THR A 778 -8.09 -23.67 -11.25
C THR A 778 -6.84 -23.49 -12.12
N THR A 779 -5.80 -22.84 -11.59
CA THR A 779 -4.58 -22.53 -12.37
C THR A 779 -3.29 -22.96 -11.68
N ALA A 780 -3.08 -22.70 -10.39
CA ALA A 780 -1.81 -23.02 -9.74
C ALA A 780 -1.60 -24.53 -9.53
N LEU A 781 -2.61 -25.23 -9.00
CA LEU A 781 -2.56 -26.67 -8.75
C LEU A 781 -2.30 -27.53 -10.00
N PRO A 782 -3.01 -27.35 -11.14
CA PRO A 782 -2.77 -28.15 -12.33
C PRO A 782 -1.34 -28.04 -12.87
N PHE A 783 -0.69 -26.88 -12.70
CA PHE A 783 0.67 -26.62 -13.19
C PHE A 783 1.76 -26.92 -12.15
N THR A 784 1.38 -27.43 -10.97
CA THR A 784 2.32 -27.89 -9.94
C THR A 784 3.00 -29.20 -10.37
N PRO A 785 4.30 -29.40 -10.14
CA PRO A 785 5.00 -30.61 -10.55
C PRO A 785 4.39 -31.89 -9.97
N ALA A 786 4.15 -32.88 -10.84
CA ALA A 786 3.42 -34.11 -10.50
C ALA A 786 4.10 -35.00 -9.44
N ASN A 787 5.41 -34.83 -9.23
CA ASN A 787 6.17 -35.58 -8.23
C ASN A 787 5.97 -35.06 -6.79
N THR A 788 5.50 -33.82 -6.62
CA THR A 788 5.31 -33.17 -5.31
C THR A 788 4.17 -33.79 -4.50
N ILE A 789 4.23 -33.66 -3.18
CA ILE A 789 3.14 -34.08 -2.28
C ILE A 789 1.89 -33.23 -2.55
N ILE A 790 2.09 -31.93 -2.84
CA ILE A 790 1.02 -30.98 -3.15
C ILE A 790 0.19 -31.45 -4.35
N HIS A 791 0.83 -31.77 -5.47
CA HIS A 791 0.11 -32.25 -6.64
C HIS A 791 -0.63 -33.56 -6.36
N LYS A 792 0.02 -34.53 -5.73
CA LYS A 792 -0.58 -35.84 -5.44
C LYS A 792 -1.82 -35.76 -4.53
N LYS A 793 -1.87 -34.77 -3.63
CA LYS A 793 -2.94 -34.63 -2.62
C LYS A 793 -4.05 -33.68 -3.04
N PHE A 794 -3.72 -32.58 -3.72
CA PHE A 794 -4.71 -31.53 -4.02
C PHE A 794 -5.15 -31.54 -5.49
N CYS A 795 -4.39 -32.16 -6.40
CA CYS A 795 -4.77 -32.26 -7.81
C CYS A 795 -5.66 -33.49 -8.04
N HIS A 796 -6.95 -33.38 -7.69
CA HIS A 796 -7.95 -34.40 -7.98
C HIS A 796 -8.99 -33.88 -9.00
N ASN A 797 -9.01 -34.47 -10.21
CA ASN A 797 -10.03 -34.33 -11.26
C ASN A 797 -10.68 -32.94 -11.47
N HIS A 798 -9.86 -31.91 -11.66
CA HIS A 798 -10.36 -30.63 -12.20
C HIS A 798 -10.30 -30.62 -13.74
N TRP A 799 -11.27 -29.96 -14.37
CA TRP A 799 -11.71 -30.05 -15.78
C TRP A 799 -10.68 -29.87 -16.91
N LEU A 800 -9.40 -29.60 -16.60
CA LEU A 800 -8.37 -29.27 -17.59
C LEU A 800 -7.28 -30.35 -17.58
N LYS A 801 -7.21 -31.11 -18.68
CA LYS A 801 -6.07 -31.99 -18.95
C LYS A 801 -4.88 -31.13 -19.34
N VAL A 802 -3.87 -31.05 -18.47
CA VAL A 802 -2.60 -30.38 -18.78
C VAL A 802 -1.88 -31.19 -19.86
N VAL A 803 -1.86 -30.67 -21.10
CA VAL A 803 -1.21 -31.30 -22.26
C VAL A 803 0.31 -31.20 -22.17
N CYS A 804 0.79 -30.09 -21.61
CA CYS A 804 2.20 -29.85 -21.31
C CYS A 804 2.28 -29.00 -20.04
N GLY A 805 3.08 -29.44 -19.06
CA GLY A 805 3.20 -28.82 -17.75
C GLY A 805 4.59 -29.03 -17.16
N VAL A 806 4.82 -28.42 -16.01
CA VAL A 806 6.14 -28.40 -15.36
C VAL A 806 6.39 -29.77 -14.69
N LYS A 807 7.50 -30.44 -15.04
CA LYS A 807 7.85 -31.77 -14.49
C LYS A 807 8.52 -31.70 -13.11
N THR A 808 9.31 -30.66 -12.87
CA THR A 808 10.03 -30.33 -11.64
C THR A 808 9.98 -28.82 -11.47
N TRP A 809 10.06 -28.28 -10.25
CA TRP A 809 10.03 -26.83 -10.07
C TRP A 809 11.07 -26.14 -10.97
N PRO A 810 10.67 -25.12 -11.77
CA PRO A 810 11.61 -24.41 -12.61
C PRO A 810 12.59 -23.67 -11.71
N ARG A 811 13.83 -23.46 -12.18
CA ARG A 811 14.83 -22.71 -11.42
C ARG A 811 14.39 -21.27 -11.16
N GLN A 812 13.66 -20.66 -12.08
CA GLN A 812 12.97 -19.40 -11.85
C GLN A 812 11.86 -19.58 -10.80
N PHE A 813 11.85 -18.76 -9.76
CA PHE A 813 10.79 -18.82 -8.74
C PHE A 813 10.18 -17.49 -8.35
N LEU A 814 10.79 -16.36 -8.69
CA LEU A 814 10.17 -15.05 -8.54
C LEU A 814 10.24 -14.28 -9.85
N GLN A 815 9.20 -13.52 -10.12
CA GLN A 815 9.10 -12.56 -11.21
C GLN A 815 8.50 -11.26 -10.67
N PHE A 816 9.27 -10.18 -10.72
CA PHE A 816 8.82 -8.86 -10.30
C PHE A 816 8.30 -8.10 -11.52
N GLN A 817 7.10 -7.55 -11.38
CA GLN A 817 6.45 -6.69 -12.36
C GLN A 817 6.17 -5.33 -11.71
N GLY A 818 6.48 -4.25 -12.42
CA GLY A 818 6.22 -2.89 -11.94
C GLY A 818 6.94 -1.81 -12.75
N HIS A 819 8.07 -2.11 -13.37
CA HIS A 819 8.67 -1.21 -14.34
C HIS A 819 7.83 -1.10 -15.62
N ASN A 820 7.73 0.12 -16.14
CA ASN A 820 6.95 0.41 -17.36
C ASN A 820 7.76 0.26 -18.65
N ASP A 821 9.08 0.07 -18.52
CA ASP A 821 10.01 -0.05 -19.65
C ASP A 821 11.19 -0.98 -19.29
N VAL A 822 12.15 -1.13 -20.22
CA VAL A 822 13.32 -2.02 -20.14
C VAL A 822 14.05 -1.87 -18.80
N VAL A 823 14.35 -3.00 -18.15
CA VAL A 823 15.19 -3.03 -16.95
C VAL A 823 16.64 -3.22 -17.38
N CYS A 824 17.48 -2.20 -17.15
CA CYS A 824 18.86 -2.18 -17.61
C CYS A 824 19.84 -2.74 -16.59
N SER A 825 19.57 -2.55 -15.29
CA SER A 825 20.48 -2.94 -14.23
C SER A 825 19.74 -3.46 -13.02
N VAL A 826 20.29 -4.53 -12.41
CA VAL A 826 19.81 -5.13 -11.16
C VAL A 826 20.97 -5.45 -10.24
N ALA A 827 20.79 -5.31 -8.94
CA ALA A 827 21.78 -5.72 -7.94
C ALA A 827 21.11 -6.19 -6.63
N PHE A 828 21.73 -7.14 -5.94
CA PHE A 828 21.35 -7.52 -4.58
C PHE A 828 21.96 -6.56 -3.56
N SER A 829 21.26 -6.34 -2.44
CA SER A 829 21.89 -5.76 -1.26
C SER A 829 22.92 -6.73 -0.66
N PRO A 830 23.93 -6.23 0.08
CA PRO A 830 24.99 -7.07 0.66
C PRO A 830 24.50 -8.14 1.65
N ASP A 831 23.35 -7.94 2.28
CA ASP A 831 22.68 -8.91 3.16
C ASP A 831 21.74 -9.88 2.39
N GLY A 832 21.56 -9.68 1.08
CA GLY A 832 20.67 -10.46 0.23
C GLY A 832 19.17 -10.26 0.49
N SER A 833 18.79 -9.29 1.34
CA SER A 833 17.39 -9.05 1.70
C SER A 833 16.64 -8.20 0.67
N LYS A 834 17.36 -7.40 -0.12
CA LYS A 834 16.80 -6.47 -1.11
C LYS A 834 17.37 -6.69 -2.51
N ILE A 835 16.61 -6.27 -3.51
CA ILE A 835 17.05 -6.12 -4.90
C ILE A 835 16.79 -4.67 -5.31
N VAL A 836 17.74 -4.03 -5.97
CA VAL A 836 17.55 -2.73 -6.62
C VAL A 836 17.53 -2.90 -8.14
N SER A 837 16.71 -2.12 -8.83
CA SER A 837 16.64 -2.13 -10.29
C SER A 837 16.55 -0.73 -10.88
N GLY A 838 17.27 -0.49 -11.98
CA GLY A 838 17.21 0.73 -12.78
C GLY A 838 16.63 0.47 -14.17
N SER A 839 15.76 1.35 -14.65
CA SER A 839 15.00 1.16 -15.89
C SER A 839 14.99 2.38 -16.81
N HIS A 840 14.60 2.14 -18.07
CA HIS A 840 14.23 3.17 -19.04
C HIS A 840 12.97 3.95 -18.65
N ASP A 841 12.17 3.48 -17.69
CA ASP A 841 11.06 4.26 -17.15
C ASP A 841 11.51 5.44 -16.25
N LYS A 842 12.84 5.64 -16.13
CA LYS A 842 13.50 6.71 -15.38
C LYS A 842 13.43 6.55 -13.86
N THR A 843 12.95 5.39 -13.39
CA THR A 843 12.81 5.11 -11.97
C THR A 843 13.81 4.05 -11.52
N ILE A 844 14.19 4.14 -10.24
CA ILE A 844 14.86 3.07 -9.52
C ILE A 844 13.85 2.43 -8.58
N ARG A 845 13.78 1.11 -8.54
CA ARG A 845 12.88 0.40 -7.62
C ARG A 845 13.66 -0.51 -6.69
N VAL A 846 13.17 -0.64 -5.46
CA VAL A 846 13.76 -1.51 -4.44
C VAL A 846 12.74 -2.56 -4.02
N TRP A 847 13.12 -3.82 -4.11
CA TRP A 847 12.26 -4.99 -3.92
C TRP A 847 12.76 -5.82 -2.75
N ASP A 848 11.84 -6.47 -2.05
CA ASP A 848 12.14 -7.52 -1.09
C ASP A 848 12.55 -8.77 -1.87
N ALA A 849 13.79 -9.24 -1.66
CA ALA A 849 14.36 -10.37 -2.40
C ALA A 849 13.70 -11.73 -2.09
N ARG A 850 12.87 -11.81 -1.04
CA ARG A 850 12.17 -13.03 -0.60
C ARG A 850 10.75 -13.09 -1.14
N THR A 851 10.05 -11.97 -1.08
CA THR A 851 8.61 -11.87 -1.40
C THR A 851 8.31 -11.23 -2.75
N GLY A 852 9.23 -10.42 -3.26
CA GLY A 852 9.03 -9.63 -4.49
C GLY A 852 8.16 -8.40 -4.34
N VAL A 853 7.84 -8.03 -3.11
CA VAL A 853 7.10 -6.80 -2.82
C VAL A 853 8.05 -5.61 -2.93
N GLU A 854 7.57 -4.54 -3.56
CA GLU A 854 8.27 -3.26 -3.63
C GLU A 854 8.36 -2.63 -2.22
N MET A 855 9.56 -2.29 -1.77
CA MET A 855 9.83 -1.82 -0.40
C MET A 855 10.00 -0.31 -0.27
N LEU A 856 10.29 0.37 -1.38
CA LEU A 856 10.39 1.82 -1.48
C LEU A 856 9.53 2.28 -2.66
N PRO A 857 9.00 3.50 -2.68
CA PRO A 857 8.37 4.00 -3.89
C PRO A 857 9.43 4.08 -4.99
N PRO A 858 9.01 4.17 -6.26
CA PRO A 858 9.94 4.44 -7.34
C PRO A 858 10.77 5.69 -7.01
N LEU A 859 12.10 5.54 -6.95
CA LEU A 859 12.99 6.66 -6.68
C LEU A 859 13.07 7.50 -7.95
N GLU A 860 12.41 8.64 -7.91
CA GLU A 860 12.32 9.59 -9.00
C GLU A 860 13.32 10.74 -8.81
N GLY A 861 14.03 11.08 -9.88
CA GLY A 861 14.96 12.22 -9.89
C GLY A 861 15.79 12.27 -11.17
N HIS A 862 16.10 11.12 -11.77
CA HIS A 862 16.71 11.11 -13.10
C HIS A 862 15.73 11.60 -14.16
N ASN A 863 16.24 12.38 -15.12
CA ASN A 863 15.42 12.95 -16.20
C ASN A 863 15.31 12.01 -17.43
N SER A 864 16.10 10.93 -17.44
CA SER A 864 16.22 9.98 -18.55
C SER A 864 16.57 8.57 -18.05
N TYR A 865 16.84 7.66 -18.98
CA TYR A 865 17.08 6.23 -18.74
C TYR A 865 18.19 5.97 -17.73
N ILE A 866 17.98 4.97 -16.88
CA ILE A 866 18.96 4.56 -15.87
C ILE A 866 19.63 3.29 -16.36
N PHE A 867 20.95 3.34 -16.58
CA PHE A 867 21.71 2.23 -17.15
C PHE A 867 22.36 1.34 -16.09
N SER A 868 22.68 1.89 -14.92
CA SER A 868 23.40 1.15 -13.87
C SER A 868 22.94 1.57 -12.48
N VAL A 869 22.75 0.59 -11.61
CA VAL A 869 22.49 0.76 -10.18
C VAL A 869 23.37 -0.17 -9.35
N ALA A 870 23.77 0.26 -8.15
CA ALA A 870 24.52 -0.59 -7.21
C ALA A 870 24.26 -0.20 -5.75
N PHE A 871 24.39 -1.16 -4.84
CA PHE A 871 24.40 -0.91 -3.40
C PHE A 871 25.82 -0.65 -2.89
N SER A 872 25.96 0.15 -1.83
CA SER A 872 27.18 0.19 -1.02
C SER A 872 27.35 -1.09 -0.21
N LEU A 873 28.58 -1.43 0.20
CA LEU A 873 28.88 -2.69 0.91
C LEU A 873 28.17 -2.81 2.28
N ASP A 874 27.88 -1.69 2.93
CA ASP A 874 27.09 -1.65 4.16
C ASP A 874 25.56 -1.70 3.92
N GLY A 875 25.12 -1.69 2.66
CA GLY A 875 23.72 -1.68 2.25
C GLY A 875 22.97 -0.39 2.58
N SER A 876 23.67 0.68 2.97
CA SER A 876 23.06 1.94 3.40
C SER A 876 22.77 2.92 2.26
N LYS A 877 23.48 2.79 1.13
CA LYS A 877 23.36 3.68 -0.04
C LYS A 877 23.07 2.90 -1.32
N ILE A 878 22.37 3.54 -2.25
CA ILE A 878 22.20 3.13 -3.65
C ILE A 878 22.82 4.20 -4.53
N ILE A 879 23.57 3.81 -5.56
CA ILE A 879 24.04 4.71 -6.62
C ILE A 879 23.35 4.39 -7.92
N SER A 880 23.16 5.41 -8.76
CA SER A 880 22.59 5.26 -10.10
C SER A 880 23.31 6.13 -11.13
N GLY A 881 23.58 5.55 -12.30
CA GLY A 881 24.11 6.24 -13.48
C GLY A 881 23.07 6.29 -14.60
N SER A 882 22.93 7.46 -15.25
CA SER A 882 21.85 7.71 -16.20
C SER A 882 22.31 8.34 -17.52
N TYR A 883 21.44 8.20 -18.52
CA TYR A 883 21.46 8.94 -19.78
C TYR A 883 21.39 10.47 -19.58
N ASP A 884 20.87 10.95 -18.44
CA ASP A 884 20.87 12.38 -18.12
C ASP A 884 22.25 12.96 -17.76
N LYS A 885 23.31 12.14 -17.86
CA LYS A 885 24.72 12.47 -17.60
C LYS A 885 25.04 12.72 -16.12
N THR A 886 24.14 12.36 -15.21
CA THR A 886 24.33 12.51 -13.77
C THR A 886 24.45 11.18 -13.06
N ILE A 887 25.17 11.20 -11.94
CA ILE A 887 25.14 10.12 -10.94
C ILE A 887 24.35 10.63 -9.75
N ARG A 888 23.45 9.81 -9.21
CA ARG A 888 22.70 10.13 -7.99
C ARG A 888 23.00 9.11 -6.90
N VAL A 889 22.99 9.58 -5.66
CA VAL A 889 23.23 8.77 -4.45
C VAL A 889 21.99 8.85 -3.57
N TRP A 890 21.43 7.69 -3.25
CA TRP A 890 20.19 7.55 -2.50
C TRP A 890 20.46 6.80 -1.21
N ASP A 891 19.74 7.12 -0.15
CA ASP A 891 19.71 6.31 1.05
C ASP A 891 18.87 5.06 0.79
N ALA A 892 19.42 3.87 1.02
CA ALA A 892 18.80 2.59 0.70
C ALA A 892 17.66 2.18 1.66
N LYS A 893 17.52 2.86 2.80
CA LYS A 893 16.47 2.62 3.79
C LYS A 893 15.29 3.56 3.57
N THR A 894 15.56 4.78 3.14
CA THR A 894 14.54 5.81 2.96
C THR A 894 14.18 5.97 1.48
N GLY A 895 15.14 5.95 0.57
CA GLY A 895 14.94 6.35 -0.82
C GLY A 895 15.12 7.86 -1.04
N VAL A 896 15.55 8.61 -0.02
CA VAL A 896 15.86 10.04 -0.17
C VAL A 896 17.22 10.19 -0.83
N GLU A 897 17.32 11.15 -1.76
CA GLU A 897 18.60 11.56 -2.35
C GLU A 897 19.51 12.18 -1.29
N MET A 898 20.71 11.64 -1.14
CA MET A 898 21.66 12.03 -0.09
C MET A 898 22.63 13.13 -0.52
N LEU A 899 22.93 13.20 -1.81
CA LEU A 899 23.86 14.17 -2.39
C LEU A 899 23.20 14.84 -3.60
N PRO A 900 23.51 16.11 -3.89
CA PRO A 900 23.14 16.70 -5.17
C PRO A 900 23.63 15.85 -6.35
N PRO A 901 22.96 15.90 -7.52
CA PRO A 901 23.38 15.14 -8.69
C PRO A 901 24.85 15.41 -9.04
N LEU A 902 25.66 14.35 -9.09
CA LEU A 902 27.08 14.45 -9.41
C LEU A 902 27.21 14.73 -10.90
N GLN A 903 27.67 15.94 -11.20
CA GLN A 903 27.86 16.43 -12.56
C GLN A 903 29.35 16.50 -12.91
N GLY A 904 29.67 16.11 -14.14
CA GLY A 904 31.03 16.24 -14.65
C GLY A 904 31.40 15.31 -15.79
N HIS A 905 30.53 14.39 -16.20
CA HIS A 905 30.64 13.68 -17.47
C HIS A 905 29.96 14.48 -18.60
N ASP A 906 30.51 14.41 -19.81
CA ASP A 906 29.99 15.13 -20.99
C ASP A 906 28.96 14.30 -21.78
N SER A 907 28.81 13.03 -21.43
CA SER A 907 27.94 12.06 -22.11
C SER A 907 27.25 11.12 -21.10
N TYR A 908 26.56 10.11 -21.62
CA TYR A 908 25.75 9.17 -20.85
C TYR A 908 26.60 8.29 -19.95
N ILE A 909 26.11 8.00 -18.75
CA ILE A 909 26.81 7.15 -17.78
C ILE A 909 26.23 5.75 -17.90
N PHE A 910 27.05 4.80 -18.37
CA PHE A 910 26.62 3.42 -18.60
C PHE A 910 26.83 2.53 -17.38
N SER A 911 27.83 2.81 -16.55
CA SER A 911 28.18 1.97 -15.41
C SER A 911 28.67 2.79 -14.23
N VAL A 912 28.21 2.42 -13.04
CA VAL A 912 28.66 2.96 -11.76
C VAL A 912 28.92 1.83 -10.77
N ALA A 913 29.93 1.98 -9.90
CA ALA A 913 30.22 1.02 -8.84
C ALA A 913 30.78 1.72 -7.59
N PHE A 914 30.50 1.15 -6.42
CA PHE A 914 31.16 1.53 -5.16
C PHE A 914 32.48 0.79 -5.01
N SER A 915 33.46 1.43 -4.36
CA SER A 915 34.63 0.72 -3.83
C SER A 915 34.20 -0.23 -2.70
N PRO A 916 34.96 -1.30 -2.43
CA PRO A 916 34.63 -2.26 -1.38
C PRO A 916 34.48 -1.62 0.01
N ASP A 917 35.28 -0.62 0.34
CA ASP A 917 35.18 0.13 1.59
C ASP A 917 34.02 1.17 1.61
N GLY A 918 33.31 1.35 0.49
CA GLY A 918 32.22 2.30 0.31
C GLY A 918 32.66 3.78 0.28
N SER A 919 33.97 4.06 0.24
CA SER A 919 34.50 5.44 0.29
C SER A 919 34.53 6.14 -1.06
N LYS A 920 34.60 5.39 -2.17
CA LYS A 920 34.69 5.90 -3.54
C LYS A 920 33.54 5.40 -4.41
N ILE A 921 33.21 6.19 -5.43
CA ILE A 921 32.34 5.81 -6.54
C ILE A 921 33.18 5.90 -7.82
N VAL A 922 33.08 4.90 -8.69
CA VAL A 922 33.65 4.94 -10.05
C VAL A 922 32.52 4.99 -11.07
N SER A 923 32.70 5.76 -12.14
CA SER A 923 31.75 5.88 -13.24
C SER A 923 32.41 5.78 -14.61
N GLY A 924 31.81 4.99 -15.50
CA GLY A 924 32.19 4.86 -16.91
C GLY A 924 31.15 5.50 -17.83
N SER A 925 31.62 6.31 -18.78
CA SER A 925 30.76 7.18 -19.61
C SER A 925 31.00 7.03 -21.11
N GLY A 926 30.00 7.44 -21.88
CA GLY A 926 30.08 7.59 -23.32
C GLY A 926 30.95 8.76 -23.80
N ASP A 927 31.55 9.54 -22.87
CA ASP A 927 32.57 10.55 -23.16
C ASP A 927 33.98 9.96 -23.20
N LYS A 928 34.09 8.63 -23.09
CA LYS A 928 35.34 7.84 -23.14
C LYS A 928 36.24 8.00 -21.90
N THR A 929 35.74 8.63 -20.84
CA THR A 929 36.48 8.80 -19.58
C THR A 929 35.88 7.97 -18.45
N ILE A 930 36.75 7.60 -17.51
CA ILE A 930 36.36 7.07 -16.19
C ILE A 930 36.56 8.18 -15.17
N GLN A 931 35.63 8.33 -14.24
CA GLN A 931 35.78 9.29 -13.13
C GLN A 931 35.62 8.60 -11.78
N VAL A 932 36.40 9.08 -10.81
CA VAL A 932 36.39 8.60 -9.43
C VAL A 932 35.94 9.72 -8.51
N TRP A 933 34.95 9.45 -7.67
CA TRP A 933 34.30 10.41 -6.79
C TRP A 933 34.39 9.94 -5.35
N ASP A 934 34.39 10.88 -4.41
CA ASP A 934 34.20 10.59 -3.00
C ASP A 934 32.72 10.30 -2.72
N ALA A 935 32.42 9.15 -2.13
CA ALA A 935 31.07 8.66 -1.90
C ALA A 935 30.31 9.41 -0.77
N SER A 936 31.02 10.24 0.00
CA SER A 936 30.46 11.00 1.13
C SER A 936 30.19 12.46 0.78
N THR A 937 31.02 13.05 -0.08
CA THR A 937 30.96 14.46 -0.46
C THR A 937 30.50 14.68 -1.90
N GLY A 938 30.65 13.68 -2.77
CA GLY A 938 30.37 13.81 -4.20
C GLY A 938 31.44 14.55 -4.99
N VAL A 939 32.61 14.80 -4.40
CA VAL A 939 33.70 15.54 -5.06
C VAL A 939 34.56 14.59 -5.89
N LYS A 940 35.01 15.02 -7.07
CA LYS A 940 35.96 14.26 -7.91
C LYS A 940 37.28 14.08 -7.17
N MET A 941 37.75 12.85 -7.04
CA MET A 941 38.98 12.48 -6.34
C MET A 941 40.20 12.43 -7.25
N LEU A 942 39.98 12.13 -8.54
CA LEU A 942 41.03 12.05 -9.55
C LEU A 942 40.63 12.87 -10.79
N PRO A 943 41.60 13.32 -11.59
CA PRO A 943 41.33 13.75 -12.97
C PRO A 943 40.62 12.64 -13.77
N PRO A 944 39.89 12.98 -14.84
CA PRO A 944 39.31 11.98 -15.74
C PRO A 944 40.40 11.01 -16.23
N LEU A 945 40.17 9.71 -16.07
CA LEU A 945 41.10 8.71 -16.57
C LEU A 945 40.84 8.55 -18.07
N GLU A 946 41.81 8.99 -18.87
CA GLU A 946 41.78 8.98 -20.33
C GLU A 946 42.62 7.83 -20.88
N GLY A 947 42.14 7.19 -21.95
CA GLY A 947 42.89 6.15 -22.68
C GLY A 947 42.02 5.30 -23.60
N HIS A 948 40.72 5.15 -23.30
CA HIS A 948 39.80 4.47 -24.19
C HIS A 948 39.45 5.32 -25.42
N ASP A 949 39.33 4.68 -26.58
CA ASP A 949 38.98 5.34 -27.86
C ASP A 949 37.47 5.30 -28.17
N GLY A 950 36.70 4.56 -27.36
CA GLY A 950 35.27 4.34 -27.50
C GLY A 950 34.50 4.54 -26.20
N ARG A 951 33.18 4.39 -26.24
CA ARG A 951 32.32 4.49 -25.04
C ARG A 951 32.71 3.43 -24.01
N ILE A 952 32.64 3.76 -22.73
CA ILE A 952 32.91 2.80 -21.65
C ILE A 952 31.57 2.25 -21.18
N TYR A 953 31.36 0.93 -21.33
CA TYR A 953 30.10 0.28 -20.99
C TYR A 953 30.09 -0.28 -19.57
N SER A 954 31.24 -0.64 -19.01
CA SER A 954 31.34 -1.29 -17.71
C SER A 954 32.61 -0.89 -16.96
N VAL A 955 32.46 -0.60 -15.67
CA VAL A 955 33.56 -0.37 -14.73
C VAL A 955 33.33 -1.17 -13.45
N ALA A 956 34.41 -1.66 -12.83
CA ALA A 956 34.35 -2.34 -11.53
C ALA A 956 35.63 -2.11 -10.71
N PHE A 957 35.51 -2.10 -9.39
CA PHE A 957 36.66 -2.14 -8.49
C PHE A 957 37.13 -3.57 -8.26
N SER A 958 38.42 -3.75 -8.01
CA SER A 958 38.94 -4.98 -7.43
C SER A 958 38.44 -5.16 -5.98
N PRO A 959 38.36 -6.40 -5.46
CA PRO A 959 37.83 -6.67 -4.11
C PRO A 959 38.62 -6.00 -2.97
N ASP A 960 39.90 -5.69 -3.19
CA ASP A 960 40.75 -4.94 -2.26
C ASP A 960 40.64 -3.40 -2.45
N GLY A 961 39.94 -2.94 -3.48
CA GLY A 961 39.77 -1.53 -3.82
C GLY A 961 40.98 -0.86 -4.46
N SER A 962 42.06 -1.61 -4.73
CA SER A 962 43.33 -1.07 -5.25
C SER A 962 43.27 -0.74 -6.74
N ASN A 963 42.47 -1.48 -7.52
CA ASN A 963 42.40 -1.37 -8.97
C ASN A 963 40.98 -1.11 -9.47
N ILE A 964 40.86 -0.52 -10.66
CA ILE A 964 39.64 -0.35 -11.43
C ILE A 964 39.83 -1.08 -12.76
N VAL A 965 38.84 -1.86 -13.19
CA VAL A 965 38.80 -2.45 -14.53
C VAL A 965 37.71 -1.77 -15.37
N SER A 966 37.96 -1.54 -16.65
CA SER A 966 37.02 -0.94 -17.59
C SER A 966 36.92 -1.72 -18.90
N GLY A 967 35.69 -1.86 -19.42
CA GLY A 967 35.40 -2.44 -20.74
C GLY A 967 34.75 -1.40 -21.67
N SER A 968 35.19 -1.37 -22.93
CA SER A 968 34.82 -0.32 -23.88
C SER A 968 34.39 -0.83 -25.26
N GLU A 969 33.67 0.03 -25.99
CA GLU A 969 33.40 -0.05 -27.44
C GLU A 969 34.68 -0.14 -28.29
N ASP A 970 35.83 0.30 -27.77
CA ASP A 970 37.12 0.14 -28.47
C ASP A 970 37.67 -1.29 -28.47
N ARG A 971 36.92 -2.25 -27.91
CA ARG A 971 37.23 -3.68 -27.84
C ARG A 971 38.38 -4.03 -26.91
N THR A 972 38.78 -3.11 -26.03
CA THR A 972 39.84 -3.32 -25.04
C THR A 972 39.32 -3.30 -23.62
N ILE A 973 40.00 -4.05 -22.76
CA ILE A 973 39.85 -3.95 -21.30
C ILE A 973 41.08 -3.24 -20.77
N ARG A 974 40.90 -2.27 -19.88
CA ARG A 974 42.01 -1.57 -19.22
C ARG A 974 41.92 -1.73 -17.71
N VAL A 975 43.08 -1.77 -17.06
CA VAL A 975 43.20 -1.88 -15.59
C VAL A 975 43.95 -0.66 -15.09
N TRP A 976 43.38 0.02 -14.11
CA TRP A 976 43.86 1.30 -13.58
C TRP A 976 44.10 1.19 -12.09
N ASP A 977 45.09 1.89 -11.57
CA ASP A 977 45.27 2.06 -10.13
C ASP A 977 44.21 3.02 -9.58
N ALA A 978 43.44 2.59 -8.58
CA ALA A 978 42.32 3.34 -8.01
C ALA A 978 42.72 4.54 -7.14
N SER A 979 44.01 4.69 -6.84
CA SER A 979 44.56 5.77 -6.00
C SER A 979 45.23 6.86 -6.82
N THR A 980 45.82 6.50 -7.97
CA THR A 980 46.58 7.41 -8.84
C THR A 980 45.92 7.65 -10.18
N GLY A 981 45.04 6.74 -10.63
CA GLY A 981 44.42 6.76 -11.96
C GLY A 981 45.35 6.33 -13.10
N VAL A 982 46.51 5.76 -12.80
CA VAL A 982 47.49 5.31 -13.79
C VAL A 982 47.12 3.92 -14.30
N GLU A 983 47.28 3.70 -15.61
CA GLU A 983 47.09 2.39 -16.23
C GLU A 983 48.17 1.39 -15.77
N MET A 984 47.74 0.24 -15.24
CA MET A 984 48.59 -0.77 -14.61
C MET A 984 49.04 -1.87 -15.56
N LEU A 985 48.26 -2.15 -16.60
CA LEU A 985 48.52 -3.17 -17.61
C LEU A 985 48.32 -2.60 -19.00
N PRO A 986 49.06 -3.07 -20.03
CA PRO A 986 48.73 -2.77 -21.41
C PRO A 986 47.29 -3.17 -21.73
N PRO A 987 46.59 -2.48 -22.67
CA PRO A 987 45.21 -2.81 -23.01
C PRO A 987 45.05 -4.29 -23.37
N LEU A 988 44.18 -4.99 -22.65
CA LEU A 988 43.94 -6.41 -22.85
C LEU A 988 43.11 -6.57 -24.12
N GLN A 989 43.71 -7.17 -25.15
CA GLN A 989 43.10 -7.39 -26.46
C GLN A 989 42.76 -8.86 -26.68
N GLY A 990 41.64 -9.12 -27.36
CA GLY A 990 41.25 -10.46 -27.78
C GLY A 990 39.80 -10.60 -28.19
N HIS A 991 38.92 -9.70 -27.77
CA HIS A 991 37.54 -9.67 -28.27
C HIS A 991 37.46 -9.05 -29.67
N ASP A 992 36.53 -9.56 -30.49
CA ASP A 992 36.34 -9.09 -31.87
C ASP A 992 35.30 -7.96 -31.99
N SER A 993 34.66 -7.60 -30.87
CA SER A 993 33.60 -6.60 -30.78
C SER A 993 33.62 -5.90 -29.41
N ASP A 994 32.71 -4.96 -29.22
CA ASP A 994 32.54 -4.13 -28.03
C ASP A 994 32.50 -4.96 -26.74
N ILE A 995 33.06 -4.44 -25.65
CA ILE A 995 33.07 -5.10 -24.34
C ILE A 995 31.98 -4.49 -23.48
N CYS A 996 30.91 -5.26 -23.27
CA CYS A 996 29.70 -4.79 -22.59
C CYS A 996 29.81 -4.86 -21.07
N SER A 997 30.57 -5.83 -20.54
CA SER A 997 30.64 -6.09 -19.10
C SER A 997 31.99 -6.64 -18.69
N VAL A 998 32.52 -6.16 -17.57
CA VAL A 998 33.74 -6.66 -16.92
C VAL A 998 33.50 -6.83 -15.41
N ALA A 999 34.15 -7.81 -14.80
CA ALA A 999 34.13 -8.01 -13.35
C ALA A 999 35.41 -8.68 -12.85
N PHE A 1000 35.82 -8.37 -11.62
CA PHE A 1000 36.86 -9.11 -10.91
C PHE A 1000 36.29 -10.35 -10.22
N SER A 1001 37.11 -11.39 -10.08
CA SER A 1001 36.82 -12.49 -9.15
C SER A 1001 36.90 -12.00 -7.69
N PRO A 1002 36.20 -12.66 -6.75
CA PRO A 1002 36.18 -12.23 -5.34
C PRO A 1002 37.54 -12.23 -4.64
N ASP A 1003 38.49 -13.03 -5.12
CA ASP A 1003 39.88 -13.08 -4.66
C ASP A 1003 40.79 -12.07 -5.39
N GLY A 1004 40.27 -11.34 -6.38
CA GLY A 1004 40.99 -10.36 -7.20
C GLY A 1004 41.97 -10.96 -8.21
N SER A 1005 42.07 -12.29 -8.32
CA SER A 1005 43.08 -12.95 -9.16
C SER A 1005 42.71 -13.01 -10.65
N LYS A 1006 41.42 -12.89 -10.99
CA LYS A 1006 40.91 -13.01 -12.35
C LYS A 1006 40.02 -11.82 -12.73
N ILE A 1007 39.96 -11.54 -14.02
CA ILE A 1007 38.99 -10.64 -14.65
C ILE A 1007 38.14 -11.49 -15.61
N VAL A 1008 36.83 -11.30 -15.62
CA VAL A 1008 35.93 -11.85 -16.64
C VAL A 1008 35.38 -10.73 -17.52
N SER A 1009 35.26 -10.98 -18.81
CA SER A 1009 34.70 -10.04 -19.78
C SER A 1009 33.66 -10.71 -20.68
N GLY A 1010 32.56 -10.00 -20.94
CA GLY A 1010 31.53 -10.36 -21.90
C GLY A 1010 31.46 -9.36 -23.04
N SER A 1011 31.34 -9.84 -24.28
CA SER A 1011 31.44 -9.02 -25.49
C SER A 1011 30.27 -9.19 -26.46
N GLY A 1012 30.10 -8.18 -27.33
CA GLY A 1012 29.31 -8.22 -28.55
C GLY A 1012 29.71 -9.32 -29.54
N ASP A 1013 30.90 -9.92 -29.39
CA ASP A 1013 31.36 -11.06 -30.19
C ASP A 1013 30.75 -12.40 -29.77
N LYS A 1014 29.85 -12.37 -28.77
CA LYS A 1014 29.12 -13.53 -28.22
C LYS A 1014 29.98 -14.48 -27.38
N THR A 1015 31.20 -14.07 -27.03
CA THR A 1015 32.11 -14.87 -26.20
C THR A 1015 32.39 -14.23 -24.85
N ILE A 1016 32.68 -15.09 -23.86
CA ILE A 1016 33.19 -14.68 -22.55
C ILE A 1016 34.67 -15.00 -22.51
N ARG A 1017 35.49 -14.12 -21.95
CA ARG A 1017 36.91 -14.39 -21.71
C ARG A 1017 37.24 -14.23 -20.24
N VAL A 1018 38.19 -15.02 -19.76
CA VAL A 1018 38.74 -14.96 -18.40
C VAL A 1018 40.21 -14.64 -18.52
N TRP A 1019 40.67 -13.63 -17.78
CA TRP A 1019 42.01 -13.08 -17.81
C TRP A 1019 42.63 -13.19 -16.43
N ASP A 1020 43.93 -13.41 -16.38
CA ASP A 1020 44.70 -13.24 -15.16
C ASP A 1020 44.83 -11.74 -14.85
N ALA A 1021 44.41 -11.32 -13.66
CA ALA A 1021 44.32 -9.91 -13.28
C ALA A 1021 45.70 -9.26 -13.08
N SER A 1022 46.75 -10.05 -12.88
CA SER A 1022 48.11 -9.56 -12.62
C SER A 1022 48.95 -9.43 -13.89
N THR A 1023 48.67 -10.26 -14.89
CA THR A 1023 49.43 -10.33 -16.15
C THR A 1023 48.65 -9.85 -17.37
N GLY A 1024 47.33 -9.82 -17.30
CA GLY A 1024 46.44 -9.50 -18.43
C GLY A 1024 46.34 -10.61 -19.49
N VAL A 1025 46.85 -11.82 -19.20
CA VAL A 1025 46.85 -12.94 -20.14
C VAL A 1025 45.54 -13.74 -20.03
N GLY A 1026 44.96 -14.12 -21.17
CA GLY A 1026 43.76 -14.97 -21.21
C GLY A 1026 44.05 -16.38 -20.67
N MET A 1027 43.24 -16.83 -19.70
CA MET A 1027 43.44 -18.11 -19.00
C MET A 1027 42.93 -19.32 -19.79
N PHE A 1028 41.81 -19.16 -20.50
CA PHE A 1028 41.16 -20.21 -21.28
C PHE A 1028 40.84 -19.71 -22.69
N PRO A 1029 40.58 -20.61 -23.66
CA PRO A 1029 39.92 -20.23 -24.91
C PRO A 1029 38.59 -19.49 -24.63
N PRO A 1030 38.11 -18.65 -25.58
CA PRO A 1030 36.85 -17.94 -25.40
C PRO A 1030 35.71 -18.91 -25.10
N LEU A 1031 34.94 -18.65 -24.04
CA LEU A 1031 33.79 -19.47 -23.68
C LEU A 1031 32.67 -19.18 -24.68
N GLN A 1032 32.31 -20.21 -25.45
CA GLN A 1032 31.29 -20.15 -26.50
C GLN A 1032 30.07 -20.96 -26.09
N GLY A 1033 28.89 -20.37 -26.24
CA GLY A 1033 27.61 -21.01 -25.95
C GLY A 1033 26.40 -20.11 -26.20
N HIS A 1034 26.57 -18.80 -26.13
CA HIS A 1034 25.51 -17.83 -26.45
C HIS A 1034 25.35 -17.61 -27.96
N ASP A 1035 24.10 -17.44 -28.41
CA ASP A 1035 23.75 -17.13 -29.81
C ASP A 1035 23.65 -15.61 -30.06
N GLY A 1036 23.70 -14.79 -29.00
CA GLY A 1036 23.61 -13.33 -29.00
C GLY A 1036 24.77 -12.64 -28.26
N TYR A 1037 24.80 -11.30 -28.28
CA TYR A 1037 25.80 -10.53 -27.55
C TYR A 1037 25.68 -10.74 -26.04
N ILE A 1038 26.80 -10.76 -25.33
CA ILE A 1038 26.79 -10.85 -23.87
C ILE A 1038 26.70 -9.45 -23.31
N SER A 1039 25.65 -9.17 -22.55
CA SER A 1039 25.39 -7.86 -21.96
C SER A 1039 25.97 -7.73 -20.56
N SER A 1040 26.05 -8.82 -19.80
CA SER A 1040 26.44 -8.81 -18.40
C SER A 1040 27.10 -10.13 -18.00
N VAL A 1041 28.18 -10.04 -17.22
CA VAL A 1041 28.90 -11.17 -16.62
C VAL A 1041 29.20 -10.89 -15.14
N ALA A 1042 29.19 -11.94 -14.31
CA ALA A 1042 29.56 -11.83 -12.90
C ALA A 1042 30.16 -13.15 -12.37
N PHE A 1043 31.04 -13.04 -11.37
CA PHE A 1043 31.50 -14.20 -10.59
C PHE A 1043 30.52 -14.49 -9.44
N SER A 1044 30.44 -15.76 -9.03
CA SER A 1044 29.82 -16.12 -7.75
C SER A 1044 30.66 -15.59 -6.58
N PRO A 1045 30.06 -15.35 -5.40
CA PRO A 1045 30.78 -14.81 -4.24
C PRO A 1045 31.95 -15.69 -3.74
N ASP A 1046 31.89 -17.00 -4.00
CA ASP A 1046 32.97 -17.96 -3.71
C ASP A 1046 34.01 -18.08 -4.84
N GLY A 1047 33.81 -17.36 -5.96
CA GLY A 1047 34.68 -17.37 -7.14
C GLY A 1047 34.64 -18.65 -7.97
N SER A 1048 33.79 -19.62 -7.63
CA SER A 1048 33.76 -20.93 -8.30
C SER A 1048 33.00 -20.93 -9.63
N LYS A 1049 32.08 -19.98 -9.82
CA LYS A 1049 31.18 -19.91 -10.99
C LYS A 1049 31.27 -18.54 -11.67
N ILE A 1050 30.98 -18.54 -12.96
CA ILE A 1050 30.71 -17.34 -13.77
C ILE A 1050 29.28 -17.45 -14.29
N ILE A 1051 28.53 -16.35 -14.25
CA ILE A 1051 27.23 -16.24 -14.91
C ILE A 1051 27.30 -15.24 -16.05
N SER A 1052 26.54 -15.50 -17.12
CA SER A 1052 26.44 -14.62 -18.28
C SER A 1052 24.99 -14.44 -18.72
N GLY A 1053 24.60 -13.18 -18.95
CA GLY A 1053 23.31 -12.76 -19.49
C GLY A 1053 23.50 -12.27 -20.91
N SER A 1054 22.57 -12.64 -21.81
CA SER A 1054 22.75 -12.44 -23.24
C SER A 1054 21.53 -11.88 -23.96
N GLY A 1055 21.79 -11.26 -25.11
CA GLY A 1055 20.80 -10.87 -26.10
C GLY A 1055 19.99 -12.03 -26.66
N ASP A 1056 20.46 -13.28 -26.50
CA ASP A 1056 19.71 -14.50 -26.84
C ASP A 1056 18.63 -14.91 -25.82
N LYS A 1057 18.40 -14.08 -24.80
CA LYS A 1057 17.37 -14.25 -23.76
C LYS A 1057 17.66 -15.37 -22.75
N THR A 1058 18.89 -15.90 -22.72
CA THR A 1058 19.29 -16.96 -21.79
C THR A 1058 20.34 -16.48 -20.78
N ILE A 1059 20.37 -17.16 -19.63
CA ILE A 1059 21.47 -17.06 -18.66
C ILE A 1059 22.25 -18.37 -18.70
N GLN A 1060 23.58 -18.31 -18.82
CA GLN A 1060 24.45 -19.50 -18.74
C GLN A 1060 25.33 -19.42 -17.49
N VAL A 1061 25.70 -20.59 -16.96
CA VAL A 1061 26.52 -20.72 -15.76
C VAL A 1061 27.73 -21.59 -16.09
N TRP A 1062 28.92 -21.05 -15.85
CA TRP A 1062 30.20 -21.64 -16.21
C TRP A 1062 31.04 -21.89 -14.98
N ASP A 1063 31.87 -22.91 -15.02
CA ASP A 1063 32.89 -23.15 -14.01
C ASP A 1063 34.05 -22.17 -14.21
N ALA A 1064 34.40 -21.41 -13.17
CA ALA A 1064 35.41 -20.35 -13.24
C ALA A 1064 36.86 -20.87 -13.33
N SER A 1065 37.08 -22.17 -13.11
CA SER A 1065 38.38 -22.83 -13.10
C SER A 1065 38.67 -23.62 -14.38
N THR A 1066 37.63 -24.03 -15.10
CA THR A 1066 37.74 -24.84 -16.32
C THR A 1066 37.12 -24.18 -17.55
N GLY A 1067 36.21 -23.22 -17.37
CA GLY A 1067 35.46 -22.60 -18.46
C GLY A 1067 34.34 -23.48 -19.03
N ILE A 1068 34.00 -24.59 -18.36
CA ILE A 1068 32.97 -25.53 -18.83
C ILE A 1068 31.58 -25.06 -18.36
N GLU A 1069 30.58 -25.15 -19.25
CA GLU A 1069 29.17 -24.90 -18.91
C GLU A 1069 28.69 -25.92 -17.86
N MET A 1070 28.20 -25.45 -16.71
CA MET A 1070 27.77 -26.29 -15.59
C MET A 1070 26.27 -26.60 -15.59
N LEU A 1071 25.46 -25.76 -16.24
CA LEU A 1071 24.01 -25.89 -16.26
C LEU A 1071 23.49 -25.65 -17.68
N PRO A 1072 22.40 -26.35 -18.09
CA PRO A 1072 21.69 -25.98 -19.30
C PRO A 1072 21.28 -24.49 -19.26
N PRO A 1073 21.20 -23.81 -20.42
CA PRO A 1073 20.83 -22.40 -20.46
C PRO A 1073 19.51 -22.14 -19.74
N LEU A 1074 19.52 -21.23 -18.77
CA LEU A 1074 18.34 -20.83 -18.04
C LEU A 1074 17.47 -19.98 -18.96
N GLN A 1075 16.30 -20.51 -19.32
CA GLN A 1075 15.33 -19.88 -20.21
C GLN A 1075 14.13 -19.38 -19.42
N GLY A 1076 13.59 -18.23 -19.84
CA GLY A 1076 12.32 -17.73 -19.32
C GLY A 1076 12.00 -16.30 -19.75
N HIS A 1077 13.01 -15.44 -19.95
CA HIS A 1077 12.80 -14.07 -20.43
C HIS A 1077 12.31 -14.02 -21.88
N ASP A 1078 11.44 -13.06 -22.17
CA ASP A 1078 10.85 -12.89 -23.51
C ASP A 1078 11.67 -11.93 -24.40
N SER A 1079 12.67 -11.27 -23.82
CA SER A 1079 13.56 -10.31 -24.47
C SER A 1079 15.00 -10.43 -23.97
N SER A 1080 15.91 -9.65 -24.55
CA SER A 1080 17.33 -9.62 -24.18
C SER A 1080 17.51 -9.33 -22.68
N ILE A 1081 18.45 -10.02 -22.05
CA ILE A 1081 18.85 -9.75 -20.66
C ILE A 1081 19.91 -8.65 -20.71
N PHE A 1082 19.82 -7.65 -19.83
CA PHE A 1082 20.77 -6.53 -19.79
C PHE A 1082 21.68 -6.57 -18.57
N SER A 1083 21.22 -7.16 -17.47
CA SER A 1083 22.00 -7.23 -16.23
C SER A 1083 21.67 -8.49 -15.45
N ILE A 1084 22.70 -9.05 -14.82
CA ILE A 1084 22.60 -10.20 -13.93
C ILE A 1084 23.49 -9.99 -12.70
N ALA A 1085 23.12 -10.60 -11.57
CA ALA A 1085 23.94 -10.62 -10.37
C ALA A 1085 23.67 -11.86 -9.52
N PHE A 1086 24.68 -12.30 -8.77
CA PHE A 1086 24.50 -13.32 -7.73
C PHE A 1086 24.01 -12.68 -6.43
N SER A 1087 23.24 -13.45 -5.65
CA SER A 1087 23.02 -13.12 -4.24
C SER A 1087 24.34 -13.28 -3.45
N PRO A 1088 24.50 -12.57 -2.32
CA PRO A 1088 25.75 -12.61 -1.53
C PRO A 1088 26.12 -14.01 -1.00
N ASP A 1089 25.14 -14.89 -0.81
CA ASP A 1089 25.34 -16.28 -0.41
C ASP A 1089 25.58 -17.24 -1.61
N GLY A 1090 25.52 -16.73 -2.85
CA GLY A 1090 25.67 -17.49 -4.08
C GLY A 1090 24.51 -18.45 -4.40
N SER A 1091 23.42 -18.44 -3.62
CA SER A 1091 22.30 -19.37 -3.78
C SER A 1091 21.28 -18.96 -4.84
N LYS A 1092 21.26 -17.68 -5.22
CA LYS A 1092 20.31 -17.10 -6.17
C LYS A 1092 21.02 -16.26 -7.23
N ILE A 1093 20.37 -16.14 -8.38
CA ILE A 1093 20.71 -15.20 -9.45
C ILE A 1093 19.53 -14.26 -9.66
N VAL A 1094 19.78 -12.96 -9.86
CA VAL A 1094 18.78 -12.00 -10.32
C VAL A 1094 19.10 -11.57 -11.75
N SER A 1095 18.09 -11.34 -12.56
CA SER A 1095 18.23 -10.84 -13.94
C SER A 1095 17.22 -9.74 -14.26
N GLY A 1096 17.69 -8.70 -14.95
CA GLY A 1096 16.86 -7.62 -15.53
C GLY A 1096 16.87 -7.70 -17.06
N SER A 1097 15.69 -7.53 -17.68
CA SER A 1097 15.50 -7.75 -19.12
C SER A 1097 14.69 -6.65 -19.80
N GLY A 1098 14.83 -6.60 -21.13
CA GLY A 1098 13.98 -5.81 -22.03
C GLY A 1098 12.52 -6.26 -22.09
N ASP A 1099 12.16 -7.37 -21.44
CA ASP A 1099 10.75 -7.76 -21.24
C ASP A 1099 10.07 -7.00 -20.10
N ARG A 1100 10.78 -6.02 -19.49
CA ARG A 1100 10.35 -5.16 -18.38
C ARG A 1100 10.20 -5.92 -17.06
N THR A 1101 10.71 -7.15 -16.99
CA THR A 1101 10.64 -7.98 -15.78
C THR A 1101 12.00 -8.15 -15.14
N ILE A 1102 11.97 -8.38 -13.83
CA ILE A 1102 13.10 -8.86 -13.07
C ILE A 1102 12.77 -10.27 -12.62
N ARG A 1103 13.72 -11.21 -12.73
CA ARG A 1103 13.50 -12.60 -12.34
C ARG A 1103 14.57 -13.07 -11.38
N VAL A 1104 14.18 -13.95 -10.46
CA VAL A 1104 15.11 -14.62 -9.53
C VAL A 1104 15.14 -16.11 -9.80
N TRP A 1105 16.36 -16.63 -9.88
CA TRP A 1105 16.68 -18.00 -10.26
C TRP A 1105 17.44 -18.69 -9.15
N ASP A 1106 17.22 -19.98 -9.01
CA ASP A 1106 17.99 -20.85 -8.14
C ASP A 1106 19.35 -21.18 -8.77
N ALA A 1107 20.43 -20.86 -8.06
CA ALA A 1107 21.81 -21.06 -8.47
C ALA A 1107 22.44 -22.34 -7.90
N SER A 1108 21.72 -23.09 -7.07
CA SER A 1108 22.19 -24.35 -6.52
C SER A 1108 22.35 -25.40 -7.63
N MET A 1109 23.39 -26.22 -7.54
CA MET A 1109 23.46 -27.44 -8.34
C MET A 1109 22.56 -28.42 -7.62
N GLY A 1110 21.34 -28.63 -8.12
CA GLY A 1110 20.47 -29.65 -7.55
C GLY A 1110 21.25 -30.96 -7.51
N VAL A 1111 21.24 -31.63 -6.35
CA VAL A 1111 21.56 -33.05 -6.30
C VAL A 1111 20.46 -33.71 -7.14
N GLU A 1112 20.72 -33.94 -8.43
CA GLU A 1112 20.07 -35.03 -9.12
C GLU A 1112 20.51 -36.27 -8.36
N VAL A 1113 19.68 -36.74 -7.43
CA VAL A 1113 19.80 -38.08 -6.88
C VAL A 1113 19.83 -39.00 -8.09
N PRO A 1114 20.89 -39.81 -8.30
CA PRO A 1114 20.91 -40.78 -9.38
C PRO A 1114 19.92 -41.89 -9.01
N HIS A 1115 18.63 -41.60 -9.20
CA HIS A 1115 17.55 -42.56 -9.33
C HIS A 1115 16.86 -42.24 -10.66
N ALA A 1116 17.62 -42.36 -11.73
CA ALA A 1116 17.07 -42.60 -13.06
C ALA A 1116 16.49 -44.02 -13.08
N GLN A 1117 15.35 -44.23 -12.41
CA GLN A 1117 14.33 -45.08 -12.99
C GLN A 1117 13.50 -44.19 -13.91
N THR A 1118 14.05 -43.97 -15.10
CA THR A 1118 13.32 -43.48 -16.26
C THR A 1118 12.30 -44.56 -16.61
N VAL A 1119 11.07 -44.42 -16.12
CA VAL A 1119 9.93 -45.14 -16.70
C VAL A 1119 9.67 -44.48 -18.05
N ILE A 1120 10.05 -45.23 -19.08
CA ILE A 1120 9.86 -44.98 -20.50
C ILE A 1120 8.38 -45.22 -20.81
N ASP A 1121 7.73 -44.28 -21.49
CA ASP A 1121 6.61 -44.61 -22.37
C ASP A 1121 6.95 -44.15 -23.78
N GLY A 1122 7.18 -45.12 -24.68
CA GLY A 1122 7.23 -44.91 -26.13
C GLY A 1122 8.49 -45.40 -26.87
N SER A 1123 8.66 -46.73 -26.97
CA SER A 1123 9.57 -47.49 -27.86
C SER A 1123 11.09 -47.27 -27.73
N ALA A 1124 11.75 -48.23 -27.08
CA ALA A 1124 13.18 -48.45 -27.15
C ALA A 1124 13.63 -48.71 -28.60
N LEU A 1125 14.61 -47.93 -29.07
CA LEU A 1125 15.46 -48.25 -30.21
C LEU A 1125 16.63 -49.08 -29.68
N ASN A 1126 16.74 -50.33 -30.11
CA ASN A 1126 17.92 -51.16 -29.82
C ASN A 1126 19.12 -50.63 -30.63
N GLY A 1127 19.95 -49.78 -30.00
CA GLY A 1127 21.24 -49.32 -30.52
C GLY A 1127 21.88 -48.22 -29.64
N PRO A 1128 23.22 -48.07 -29.61
CA PRO A 1128 23.95 -47.25 -28.62
C PRO A 1128 24.03 -45.74 -28.97
N PHE A 1129 23.04 -45.16 -29.64
CA PHE A 1129 23.12 -43.78 -30.16
C PHE A 1129 21.93 -42.90 -29.75
N ILE A 1130 22.22 -41.66 -29.33
CA ILE A 1130 21.23 -40.60 -29.08
C ILE A 1130 21.42 -39.48 -30.11
N SER A 1131 20.30 -38.94 -30.62
CA SER A 1131 20.25 -37.70 -31.41
C SER A 1131 19.81 -36.55 -30.51
N LEU A 1132 20.58 -35.46 -30.47
CA LEU A 1132 20.20 -34.20 -29.83
C LEU A 1132 19.76 -33.16 -30.88
N LYS A 1133 18.96 -32.17 -30.47
CA LYS A 1133 18.50 -31.06 -31.35
C LYS A 1133 19.71 -30.42 -32.08
N LYS A 1134 19.56 -30.13 -33.37
CA LYS A 1134 20.57 -29.60 -34.33
C LYS A 1134 21.53 -30.62 -34.99
N GLY A 1135 21.25 -31.93 -34.94
CA GLY A 1135 21.81 -32.92 -35.88
C GLY A 1135 23.16 -33.55 -35.48
N TRP A 1136 23.44 -33.61 -34.18
CA TRP A 1136 24.65 -34.23 -33.61
C TRP A 1136 24.34 -35.62 -33.03
N PHE A 1137 25.26 -36.57 -33.22
CA PHE A 1137 25.18 -37.91 -32.64
C PHE A 1137 26.25 -38.14 -31.58
N THR A 1138 25.85 -38.73 -30.45
CA THR A 1138 26.75 -39.12 -29.36
C THR A 1138 26.60 -40.61 -29.07
N ASN A 1139 27.73 -41.28 -28.82
CA ASN A 1139 27.75 -42.66 -28.35
C ASN A 1139 27.36 -42.71 -26.86
N ILE A 1140 26.32 -43.47 -26.52
CA ILE A 1140 25.74 -43.52 -25.17
C ILE A 1140 26.74 -44.05 -24.14
N ASN A 1141 27.61 -44.99 -24.53
CA ASN A 1141 28.51 -45.68 -23.59
C ASN A 1141 29.81 -44.91 -23.33
N THR A 1142 30.18 -43.97 -24.22
CA THR A 1142 31.46 -43.24 -24.12
C THR A 1142 31.30 -41.73 -24.01
N GLY A 1143 30.07 -41.20 -24.17
CA GLY A 1143 29.81 -39.76 -24.21
C GLY A 1143 30.46 -39.02 -25.38
N ARG A 1144 31.14 -39.74 -26.29
CA ARG A 1144 31.92 -39.15 -27.38
C ARG A 1144 31.02 -38.75 -28.53
N CYS A 1145 31.16 -37.52 -29.01
CA CYS A 1145 30.47 -37.04 -30.21
C CYS A 1145 31.06 -37.70 -31.46
N LEU A 1146 30.21 -38.37 -32.25
CA LEU A 1146 30.63 -39.16 -33.41
C LEU A 1146 30.57 -38.37 -34.73
N GLY A 1147 29.87 -37.24 -34.76
CA GLY A 1147 29.78 -36.38 -35.94
C GLY A 1147 28.45 -35.64 -36.07
N ARG A 1148 28.37 -34.78 -37.09
CA ARG A 1148 27.20 -33.94 -37.42
C ARG A 1148 26.70 -34.27 -38.81
N LEU A 1149 25.38 -34.34 -38.99
CA LEU A 1149 24.78 -34.45 -40.34
C LEU A 1149 25.03 -33.18 -41.17
N PRO A 1150 25.12 -33.27 -42.51
CA PRO A 1150 25.26 -32.10 -43.36
C PRO A 1150 24.15 -31.08 -43.11
N VAL A 1151 24.52 -29.80 -43.08
CA VAL A 1151 23.68 -28.68 -42.64
C VAL A 1151 22.49 -28.49 -43.59
N GLY A 1152 21.27 -28.47 -43.03
CA GLY A 1152 20.05 -28.04 -43.74
C GLY A 1152 18.79 -28.89 -43.50
N ALA A 1153 18.90 -30.07 -42.90
CA ALA A 1153 17.75 -30.93 -42.66
C ALA A 1153 17.29 -30.91 -41.19
N SER A 1154 16.21 -30.16 -40.90
CA SER A 1154 15.36 -30.46 -39.73
C SER A 1154 14.53 -31.71 -40.04
N PHE A 1155 14.63 -32.74 -39.22
CA PHE A 1155 13.89 -33.99 -39.40
C PHE A 1155 12.58 -33.96 -38.60
N HIS A 1156 11.46 -34.30 -39.22
CA HIS A 1156 10.16 -34.41 -38.55
C HIS A 1156 9.97 -35.77 -37.87
N CYS A 1157 10.52 -36.83 -38.47
CA CYS A 1157 10.61 -38.15 -37.85
C CYS A 1157 11.90 -38.84 -38.30
N LEU A 1158 12.47 -39.64 -37.40
CA LEU A 1158 13.69 -40.40 -37.60
C LEU A 1158 13.42 -41.82 -37.11
N GLN A 1159 13.69 -42.81 -37.96
CA GLN A 1159 13.55 -44.22 -37.67
C GLN A 1159 14.84 -44.95 -38.03
N VAL A 1160 15.35 -45.77 -37.11
CA VAL A 1160 16.56 -46.57 -37.34
C VAL A 1160 16.17 -48.00 -37.63
N CYS A 1161 16.74 -48.60 -38.67
CA CYS A 1161 16.56 -49.99 -39.02
C CYS A 1161 17.95 -50.64 -39.27
N GLY A 1162 18.43 -51.41 -38.30
CA GLY A 1162 19.79 -51.97 -38.34
C GLY A 1162 20.88 -50.90 -38.29
N SER A 1163 21.88 -50.98 -39.17
CA SER A 1163 22.91 -49.94 -39.31
C SER A 1163 22.47 -48.76 -40.20
N THR A 1164 21.18 -48.66 -40.53
CA THR A 1164 20.67 -47.65 -41.46
C THR A 1164 19.67 -46.72 -40.78
N LEU A 1165 19.89 -45.42 -40.90
CA LEU A 1165 19.05 -44.34 -40.41
C LEU A 1165 18.15 -43.84 -41.55
N VAL A 1166 16.84 -43.77 -41.34
CA VAL A 1166 15.88 -43.27 -42.33
C VAL A 1166 15.07 -42.13 -41.71
N GLY A 1167 14.99 -40.98 -42.39
CA GLY A 1167 14.26 -39.83 -41.87
C GLY A 1167 13.72 -38.92 -42.97
N TRP A 1168 12.62 -38.23 -42.67
CA TRP A 1168 12.02 -37.24 -43.55
C TRP A 1168 12.43 -35.83 -43.15
N THR A 1169 12.93 -35.06 -44.11
CA THR A 1169 13.30 -33.65 -43.87
C THR A 1169 12.07 -32.74 -43.91
N SER A 1170 12.19 -31.54 -43.36
CA SER A 1170 11.21 -30.45 -43.45
C SER A 1170 10.89 -29.99 -44.89
N ALA A 1171 11.63 -30.49 -45.90
CA ALA A 1171 11.37 -30.29 -47.32
C ALA A 1171 10.70 -31.51 -47.98
N TYR A 1172 10.16 -32.46 -47.20
CA TYR A 1172 9.52 -33.70 -47.67
C TYR A 1172 10.43 -34.63 -48.50
N GLN A 1173 11.74 -34.60 -48.25
CA GLN A 1173 12.69 -35.54 -48.86
C GLN A 1173 12.98 -36.69 -47.90
N LEU A 1174 13.00 -37.91 -48.43
CA LEU A 1174 13.42 -39.11 -47.70
C LEU A 1174 14.94 -39.22 -47.74
N VAL A 1175 15.57 -39.20 -46.57
CA VAL A 1175 17.03 -39.36 -46.42
C VAL A 1175 17.32 -40.69 -45.75
N ILE A 1176 18.18 -41.49 -46.38
CA ILE A 1176 18.61 -42.81 -45.91
C ILE A 1176 20.14 -42.79 -45.74
N ILE A 1177 20.63 -43.10 -44.54
CA ILE A 1177 22.06 -43.07 -44.19
C ILE A 1177 22.46 -44.42 -43.62
N CYS A 1178 23.28 -45.17 -44.35
CA CYS A 1178 23.86 -46.44 -43.87
C CYS A 1178 25.20 -46.19 -43.18
N PHE A 1179 25.32 -46.61 -41.92
CA PHE A 1179 26.58 -46.71 -41.21
C PHE A 1179 27.26 -48.03 -41.57
N LEU A 1180 28.46 -47.95 -42.12
CA LEU A 1180 29.33 -49.11 -42.35
C LEU A 1180 30.09 -49.37 -41.04
N THR A 1181 29.92 -50.56 -40.45
CA THR A 1181 30.68 -51.00 -39.28
C THR A 1181 32.11 -51.34 -39.70
N GLN A 1182 33.09 -50.62 -39.16
CA GLN A 1182 34.48 -51.08 -39.03
C GLN A 1182 34.85 -51.11 -37.55
#